data_AF-A0A3Q0FYW4-F1
#
_entry.id   AF-A0A3Q0FYW4-F1
#
_cell.length_a   1.000
_cell.length_b   1.000
_cell.length_c   1.000
_cell.angle_alpha   90.00
_cell.angle_beta   90.00
_cell.angle_gamma   90.00
#
_symmetry.space_group_name_H-M   'P 1'
#
loop_
_entity.id
_entity.type
_entity.pdbx_description
1 polymer ?
#
loop_
_entity_poly.entity_id
_entity_poly.type
_entity_poly.pdbx_seq_one_letter_code
_entity_poly.pdbx_strand_id
1 'polypeptide(L)'
;MEYEEITLERGNSGLGFSIAGGTDNPHVGDDPSIFITKIIPGGAAAQDGRLRVNDSILFVNDVDVREVTHSAAVDALKEAGAIVRLYVMRRKALAEKAVEVKLVKGPKGLGFSIAGGVGNQHIPGDNSIYVTKIIEGGAAHKDGRLQIGDKILAVNNVSLEDVMHEDAVAALKNTYDVVYLKVAKPTGVYLNDAYAPPDITSCECPASDATSSYSQHLDNEIGPQSYLGSEYPQAMTPPSPRRYSPIPKEMLGEEDIPREPRRIVIHRGSTGLGFNIVGGEDGEGIFISFILAGGPADLSGELRKGDQILSVNGVDLRSATHEQAAVALKNAGQSVTIVAQYKPEEYSRFEAKIHDLREQLMSSSLGSGTGTGTGSASLRGSTKRGFYVRALFDYDKAKDCGFLSQALSFRFGDVLQVLDAGDDEWWQARRELPPGPEPALGFVPSKRRVERREWTRLKAKDRVPGSGSQGREDSVLSYETVVQMEVHYARPIIILGPTKDRVNDDLLSEFPDKFGSCVPHTTRPKREYEVDGRDYHFVSSREKMEKDIQSHRFIEAGQYNSHLYGTSVQSVREVAEQGKHCILDVSANAVRRLQAAGLHPIAIFIRPKSLDNVLEISKRITEEQARKALDRAGKLEQEFTECFSAIVEGDSFEEIYHKIKRIIEELSGPYIWVPARERL
;
A
#
# COMPACT_ATOMS: atom_id res chain seq x y z
N MET A 1 -25.65 -0.34 -37.25
CA MET A 1 -26.74 -0.30 -36.26
C MET A 1 -28.05 -0.58 -36.98
N GLU A 2 -29.09 -0.94 -36.25
CA GLU A 2 -30.44 -1.19 -36.74
C GLU A 2 -31.40 -0.32 -35.91
N TYR A 3 -32.42 0.25 -36.54
CA TYR A 3 -33.42 1.09 -35.87
C TYR A 3 -34.80 0.47 -36.06
N GLU A 4 -35.60 0.45 -35.00
CA GLU A 4 -36.91 -0.21 -34.99
C GLU A 4 -37.93 0.66 -34.24
N GLU A 5 -39.14 0.81 -34.78
CA GLU A 5 -40.25 1.47 -34.11
C GLU A 5 -41.20 0.39 -33.55
N ILE A 6 -41.39 0.41 -32.23
CA ILE A 6 -42.14 -0.61 -31.49
C ILE A 6 -43.26 0.07 -30.70
N THR A 7 -44.50 -0.22 -31.07
CA THR A 7 -45.70 0.25 -30.37
C THR A 7 -46.15 -0.80 -29.37
N LEU A 8 -46.17 -0.45 -28.08
CA LEU A 8 -46.63 -1.31 -26.98
C LEU A 8 -47.88 -0.72 -26.33
N GLU A 9 -48.85 -1.58 -26.02
CA GLU A 9 -50.00 -1.23 -25.18
C GLU A 9 -49.69 -1.54 -23.71
N ARG A 10 -50.02 -0.61 -22.80
CA ARG A 10 -49.72 -0.73 -21.37
C ARG A 10 -50.70 -1.70 -20.71
N GLY A 11 -50.21 -2.87 -20.31
CA GLY A 11 -50.98 -3.83 -19.53
C GLY A 11 -51.11 -3.46 -18.05
N ASN A 12 -51.84 -4.28 -17.28
CA ASN A 12 -52.07 -4.09 -15.84
C ASN A 12 -50.78 -4.01 -14.98
N SER A 13 -49.65 -4.52 -15.49
CA SER A 13 -48.32 -4.48 -14.86
C SER A 13 -47.35 -3.49 -15.54
N GLY A 14 -47.88 -2.54 -16.33
CA GLY A 14 -47.09 -1.60 -17.12
C GLY A 14 -46.66 -2.15 -18.48
N LEU A 15 -45.53 -1.66 -19.00
CA LEU A 15 -45.03 -2.02 -20.34
C LEU A 15 -44.24 -3.34 -20.39
N GLY A 16 -43.91 -3.94 -19.23
CA GLY A 16 -43.26 -5.24 -19.18
C GLY A 16 -41.76 -5.25 -19.50
N PHE A 17 -41.05 -4.14 -19.29
CA PHE A 17 -39.58 -4.07 -19.38
C PHE A 17 -38.99 -3.16 -18.30
N SER A 18 -37.67 -3.19 -18.15
CA SER A 18 -36.88 -2.34 -17.24
C SER A 18 -35.82 -1.59 -18.03
N ILE A 19 -35.50 -0.36 -17.58
CA ILE A 19 -34.46 0.48 -18.18
C ILE A 19 -33.34 0.79 -17.19
N ALA A 20 -32.16 1.11 -17.71
CA ALA A 20 -31.05 1.76 -17.00
C ALA A 20 -30.34 2.74 -17.95
N GLY A 21 -29.45 3.58 -17.42
CA GLY A 21 -28.81 4.65 -18.18
C GLY A 21 -29.45 6.01 -17.92
N GLY A 22 -28.89 7.04 -18.54
CA GLY A 22 -29.20 8.44 -18.31
C GLY A 22 -27.92 9.22 -17.97
N THR A 23 -27.93 10.54 -18.19
CA THR A 23 -26.77 11.43 -17.97
C THR A 23 -26.31 11.52 -16.52
N ASP A 24 -27.17 11.14 -15.56
CA ASP A 24 -26.91 11.06 -14.12
C ASP A 24 -26.48 9.66 -13.64
N ASN A 25 -26.68 8.62 -14.45
CA ASN A 25 -26.40 7.22 -14.10
C ASN A 25 -26.16 6.37 -15.37
N PRO A 26 -25.07 6.60 -16.10
CA PRO A 26 -24.81 5.91 -17.37
C PRO A 26 -24.60 4.41 -17.15
N HIS A 27 -25.22 3.60 -18.01
CA HIS A 27 -25.24 2.14 -17.83
C HIS A 27 -24.06 1.43 -18.48
N VAL A 28 -23.43 2.04 -19.49
CA VAL A 28 -22.39 1.43 -20.34
C VAL A 28 -21.23 2.41 -20.48
N GLY A 29 -20.31 2.40 -19.50
CA GLY A 29 -19.22 3.39 -19.44
C GLY A 29 -19.78 4.80 -19.29
N ASP A 30 -19.27 5.75 -20.08
CA ASP A 30 -19.76 7.14 -20.13
C ASP A 30 -20.92 7.35 -21.13
N ASP A 31 -21.59 6.27 -21.60
CA ASP A 31 -22.72 6.36 -22.54
C ASP A 31 -24.02 6.79 -21.82
N PRO A 32 -24.57 7.99 -22.09
CA PRO A 32 -25.74 8.52 -21.40
C PRO A 32 -27.07 7.89 -21.87
N SER A 33 -27.04 7.06 -22.92
CA SER A 33 -28.24 6.47 -23.52
C SER A 33 -29.06 5.64 -22.52
N ILE A 34 -30.38 5.60 -22.74
CA ILE A 34 -31.31 4.73 -22.00
C ILE A 34 -31.33 3.34 -22.65
N PHE A 35 -31.05 2.27 -21.89
CA PHE A 35 -30.99 0.89 -22.37
C PHE A 35 -32.05 0.01 -21.73
N ILE A 36 -32.63 -0.92 -22.51
CA ILE A 36 -33.46 -2.02 -22.00
C ILE A 36 -32.58 -3.03 -21.26
N THR A 37 -32.72 -3.14 -19.94
CA THR A 37 -31.94 -4.09 -19.12
C THR A 37 -32.64 -5.42 -18.89
N LYS A 38 -33.97 -5.43 -18.97
CA LYS A 38 -34.77 -6.63 -18.72
C LYS A 38 -36.09 -6.56 -19.45
N ILE A 39 -36.54 -7.70 -19.96
CA ILE A 39 -37.91 -7.92 -20.43
C ILE A 39 -38.59 -8.85 -19.42
N ILE A 40 -39.80 -8.52 -19.02
CA ILE A 40 -40.56 -9.22 -17.98
C ILE A 40 -41.43 -10.30 -18.67
N PRO A 41 -41.19 -11.60 -18.43
CA PRO A 41 -41.97 -12.66 -19.05
C PRO A 41 -43.47 -12.48 -18.77
N GLY A 42 -44.29 -12.58 -19.82
CA GLY A 42 -45.73 -12.35 -19.77
C GLY A 42 -46.17 -10.87 -19.75
N GLY A 43 -45.25 -9.90 -19.66
CA GLY A 43 -45.55 -8.47 -19.82
C GLY A 43 -45.71 -8.04 -21.29
N ALA A 44 -46.21 -6.83 -21.54
CA ALA A 44 -46.56 -6.36 -22.89
C ALA A 44 -45.39 -6.43 -23.90
N ALA A 45 -44.19 -5.96 -23.53
CA ALA A 45 -43.00 -6.08 -24.37
C ALA A 45 -42.61 -7.54 -24.68
N ALA A 46 -42.84 -8.48 -23.75
CA ALA A 46 -42.57 -9.91 -23.98
C ALA A 46 -43.62 -10.56 -24.90
N GLN A 47 -44.86 -10.05 -24.90
CA GLN A 47 -45.94 -10.53 -25.77
C GLN A 47 -45.79 -10.00 -27.20
N ASP A 48 -45.31 -8.76 -27.38
CA ASP A 48 -44.96 -8.19 -28.69
C ASP A 48 -43.69 -8.84 -29.27
N GLY A 49 -42.67 -9.06 -28.44
CA GLY A 49 -41.47 -9.84 -28.79
C GLY A 49 -40.45 -9.15 -29.69
N ARG A 50 -40.69 -7.93 -30.18
CA ARG A 50 -39.73 -7.18 -31.02
C ARG A 50 -38.65 -6.49 -30.20
N LEU A 51 -39.00 -5.97 -29.03
CA LEU A 51 -38.08 -5.30 -28.11
C LEU A 51 -37.09 -6.32 -27.55
N ARG A 52 -35.81 -5.95 -27.42
CA ARG A 52 -34.73 -6.81 -26.89
C ARG A 52 -33.95 -6.14 -25.78
N VAL A 53 -33.32 -6.94 -24.94
CA VAL A 53 -32.31 -6.47 -23.99
C VAL A 53 -31.14 -5.86 -24.75
N ASN A 54 -30.55 -4.80 -24.21
CA ASN A 54 -29.52 -3.95 -24.83
C ASN A 54 -29.98 -3.08 -26.03
N ASP A 55 -31.27 -3.06 -26.36
CA ASP A 55 -31.80 -2.01 -27.23
C ASP A 55 -31.72 -0.65 -26.51
N SER A 56 -31.22 0.37 -27.20
CA SER A 56 -31.16 1.75 -26.71
C SER A 56 -32.45 2.49 -27.11
N ILE A 57 -33.18 3.06 -26.15
CA ILE A 57 -34.35 3.89 -26.43
C ILE A 57 -33.87 5.28 -26.84
N LEU A 58 -34.28 5.74 -28.02
CA LEU A 58 -34.00 7.08 -28.51
C LEU A 58 -35.20 8.01 -28.28
N PHE A 59 -36.42 7.52 -28.51
CA PHE A 59 -37.65 8.29 -28.33
C PHE A 59 -38.74 7.47 -27.62
N VAL A 60 -39.53 8.16 -26.81
CA VAL A 60 -40.75 7.66 -26.15
C VAL A 60 -41.91 8.54 -26.60
N ASN A 61 -42.82 7.99 -27.41
CA ASN A 61 -43.73 8.76 -28.24
C ASN A 61 -42.98 9.85 -29.03
N ASP A 62 -43.24 11.11 -28.70
CA ASP A 62 -42.65 12.27 -29.38
C ASP A 62 -41.60 12.97 -28.48
N VAL A 63 -41.18 12.33 -27.38
CA VAL A 63 -40.17 12.80 -26.42
C VAL A 63 -38.81 12.15 -26.70
N ASP A 64 -37.77 12.97 -26.86
CA ASP A 64 -36.37 12.52 -27.00
C ASP A 64 -35.79 12.13 -25.64
N VAL A 65 -35.18 10.95 -25.54
CA VAL A 65 -34.60 10.41 -24.29
C VAL A 65 -33.12 10.01 -24.43
N ARG A 66 -32.42 10.53 -25.45
CA ARG A 66 -31.00 10.18 -25.69
C ARG A 66 -30.02 10.77 -24.68
N GLU A 67 -30.26 12.00 -24.25
CA GLU A 67 -29.36 12.82 -23.42
C GLU A 67 -30.11 13.38 -22.20
N VAL A 68 -30.86 12.52 -21.52
CA VAL A 68 -31.72 12.89 -20.38
C VAL A 68 -31.28 12.17 -19.11
N THR A 69 -31.69 12.67 -17.95
CA THR A 69 -31.52 11.94 -16.69
C THR A 69 -32.39 10.68 -16.67
N HIS A 70 -31.98 9.67 -15.90
CA HIS A 70 -32.73 8.44 -15.70
C HIS A 70 -34.18 8.71 -15.26
N SER A 71 -34.34 9.68 -14.36
CA SER A 71 -35.64 10.18 -13.89
C SER A 71 -36.52 10.70 -15.03
N ALA A 72 -35.99 11.56 -15.91
CA ALA A 72 -36.74 12.12 -17.03
C ALA A 72 -37.16 11.04 -18.06
N ALA A 73 -36.31 10.04 -18.31
CA ALA A 73 -36.67 8.90 -19.17
C ALA A 73 -37.79 8.04 -18.55
N VAL A 74 -37.73 7.81 -17.23
CA VAL A 74 -38.79 7.10 -16.48
C VAL A 74 -40.11 7.88 -16.52
N ASP A 75 -40.07 9.20 -16.39
CA ASP A 75 -41.28 10.03 -16.40
C ASP A 75 -41.89 10.14 -17.81
N ALA A 76 -41.07 10.27 -18.87
CA ALA A 76 -41.54 10.12 -20.25
C ALA A 76 -42.26 8.77 -20.49
N LEU A 77 -41.73 7.66 -19.95
CA LEU A 77 -42.37 6.34 -20.01
C LEU A 77 -43.65 6.21 -19.16
N LYS A 78 -43.86 7.04 -18.14
CA LYS A 78 -45.12 7.11 -17.38
C LYS A 78 -46.16 7.95 -18.12
N GLU A 79 -45.77 9.13 -18.59
CA GLU A 79 -46.64 10.13 -19.21
C GLU A 79 -47.09 9.75 -20.62
N ALA A 80 -46.36 8.85 -21.30
CA ALA A 80 -46.70 8.32 -22.62
C ALA A 80 -48.08 7.63 -22.73
N GLY A 81 -48.78 7.41 -21.61
CA GLY A 81 -50.18 6.96 -21.62
C GLY A 81 -50.37 5.46 -21.84
N ALA A 82 -51.51 5.08 -22.42
CA ALA A 82 -51.90 3.69 -22.64
C ALA A 82 -51.21 3.03 -23.84
N ILE A 83 -50.85 3.80 -24.87
CA ILE A 83 -50.13 3.32 -26.06
C ILE A 83 -48.80 4.06 -26.12
N VAL A 84 -47.69 3.31 -26.10
CA VAL A 84 -46.34 3.85 -26.05
C VAL A 84 -45.58 3.39 -27.28
N ARG A 85 -45.21 4.35 -28.13
CA ARG A 85 -44.33 4.14 -29.29
C ARG A 85 -42.89 4.33 -28.83
N LEU A 86 -42.04 3.33 -29.00
CA LEU A 86 -40.62 3.38 -28.70
C LEU A 86 -39.85 3.39 -30.02
N TYR A 87 -38.97 4.38 -30.21
CA TYR A 87 -37.99 4.33 -31.29
C TYR A 87 -36.68 3.85 -30.70
N VAL A 88 -36.26 2.64 -31.07
CA VAL A 88 -35.09 1.98 -30.48
C VAL A 88 -33.95 1.78 -31.47
N MET A 89 -32.73 1.83 -30.96
CA MET A 89 -31.49 1.58 -31.68
C MET A 89 -30.84 0.31 -31.16
N ARG A 90 -30.72 -0.69 -32.03
CA ARG A 90 -30.01 -1.94 -31.78
C ARG A 90 -28.60 -1.86 -32.35
N ARG A 91 -27.59 -2.10 -31.50
CA ARG A 91 -26.21 -2.28 -31.97
C ARG A 91 -26.12 -3.60 -32.73
N LYS A 92 -26.27 -3.54 -34.05
CA LYS A 92 -26.09 -4.69 -34.95
C LYS A 92 -24.71 -5.32 -34.70
N ALA A 93 -24.70 -6.54 -34.16
CA ALA A 93 -23.49 -7.34 -34.03
C ALA A 93 -22.82 -7.43 -35.41
N LEU A 94 -21.55 -7.03 -35.48
CA LEU A 94 -20.74 -7.27 -36.67
C LEU A 94 -20.66 -8.78 -36.87
N ALA A 95 -20.79 -9.25 -38.11
CA ALA A 95 -20.67 -10.67 -38.40
C ALA A 95 -19.25 -11.16 -38.02
N GLU A 96 -19.14 -11.79 -36.85
CA GLU A 96 -17.88 -12.22 -36.27
C GLU A 96 -17.19 -13.21 -37.23
N LYS A 97 -15.87 -13.03 -37.45
CA LYS A 97 -15.09 -13.96 -38.28
C LYS A 97 -14.97 -15.30 -37.56
N ALA A 98 -15.91 -16.20 -37.83
CA ALA A 98 -15.90 -17.55 -37.31
C ALA A 98 -14.76 -18.38 -37.94
N VAL A 99 -14.00 -19.06 -37.08
CA VAL A 99 -12.92 -19.99 -37.41
C VAL A 99 -13.37 -21.40 -37.02
N GLU A 100 -13.06 -22.39 -37.85
CA GLU A 100 -13.30 -23.80 -37.50
C GLU A 100 -12.05 -24.44 -36.89
N VAL A 101 -12.19 -24.98 -35.67
CA VAL A 101 -11.12 -25.62 -34.90
C VAL A 101 -11.46 -27.11 -34.74
N LYS A 102 -10.63 -27.98 -35.32
CA LYS A 102 -10.75 -29.44 -35.21
C LYS A 102 -9.84 -29.92 -34.08
N LEU A 103 -10.43 -30.39 -32.98
CA LEU A 103 -9.71 -30.97 -31.84
C LEU A 103 -9.87 -32.50 -31.83
N VAL A 104 -8.83 -33.18 -31.33
CA VAL A 104 -8.88 -34.62 -31.02
C VAL A 104 -8.88 -34.79 -29.50
N LYS A 105 -9.87 -35.50 -28.97
CA LYS A 105 -10.12 -35.67 -27.53
C LYS A 105 -8.94 -36.40 -26.89
N GLY A 106 -8.28 -35.77 -25.93
CA GLY A 106 -7.18 -36.36 -25.18
C GLY A 106 -7.65 -37.18 -23.98
N PRO A 107 -6.74 -37.79 -23.20
CA PRO A 107 -7.08 -38.56 -21.99
C PRO A 107 -7.74 -37.71 -20.90
N LYS A 108 -7.66 -36.38 -20.98
CA LYS A 108 -8.36 -35.41 -20.12
C LYS A 108 -9.46 -34.64 -20.87
N GLY A 109 -10.03 -35.23 -21.94
CA GLY A 109 -11.03 -34.58 -22.80
C GLY A 109 -10.44 -33.53 -23.74
N LEU A 110 -11.22 -32.49 -24.05
CA LEU A 110 -10.86 -31.44 -25.02
C LEU A 110 -9.84 -30.42 -24.48
N GLY A 111 -9.59 -30.38 -23.18
CA GLY A 111 -8.54 -29.54 -22.60
C GLY A 111 -8.88 -28.04 -22.51
N PHE A 112 -10.16 -27.68 -22.38
CA PHE A 112 -10.59 -26.31 -22.08
C PHE A 112 -11.86 -26.30 -21.20
N SER A 113 -12.17 -25.16 -20.61
CA SER A 113 -13.37 -24.90 -19.80
C SER A 113 -14.22 -23.81 -20.43
N ILE A 114 -15.54 -23.87 -20.21
CA ILE A 114 -16.49 -22.88 -20.71
C ILE A 114 -17.28 -22.20 -19.60
N ALA A 115 -17.76 -20.99 -19.85
CA ALA A 115 -18.81 -20.31 -19.10
C ALA A 115 -19.78 -19.61 -20.07
N GLY A 116 -20.90 -19.09 -19.55
CA GLY A 116 -21.96 -18.53 -20.38
C GLY A 116 -23.10 -19.50 -20.61
N GLY A 117 -24.11 -19.05 -21.36
CA GLY A 117 -25.39 -19.72 -21.54
C GLY A 117 -26.52 -18.92 -20.90
N VAL A 118 -27.74 -19.11 -21.40
CA VAL A 118 -28.95 -18.51 -20.83
C VAL A 118 -29.07 -18.91 -19.35
N GLY A 119 -29.37 -17.93 -18.49
CA GLY A 119 -29.44 -18.11 -17.04
C GLY A 119 -28.08 -18.20 -16.31
N ASN A 120 -26.96 -18.28 -17.02
CA ASN A 120 -25.61 -18.33 -16.47
C ASN A 120 -24.61 -17.54 -17.33
N GLN A 121 -24.95 -16.28 -17.60
CA GLN A 121 -24.21 -15.38 -18.48
C GLN A 121 -22.77 -15.15 -17.97
N HIS A 122 -21.79 -15.28 -18.87
CA HIS A 122 -20.39 -14.96 -18.55
C HIS A 122 -20.11 -13.46 -18.67
N ILE A 123 -20.73 -12.82 -19.65
CA ILE A 123 -20.74 -11.37 -19.86
C ILE A 123 -22.18 -10.91 -19.62
N PRO A 124 -22.44 -9.93 -18.74
CA PRO A 124 -23.80 -9.45 -18.47
C PRO A 124 -24.51 -9.04 -19.76
N GLY A 125 -25.71 -9.58 -20.00
CA GLY A 125 -26.49 -9.31 -21.22
C GLY A 125 -26.09 -10.14 -22.45
N ASP A 126 -25.08 -11.02 -22.37
CA ASP A 126 -24.73 -11.96 -23.44
C ASP A 126 -24.88 -13.42 -22.97
N ASN A 127 -25.74 -14.17 -23.67
CA ASN A 127 -26.00 -15.59 -23.40
C ASN A 127 -24.97 -16.53 -24.05
N SER A 128 -24.01 -16.02 -24.81
CA SER A 128 -23.04 -16.82 -25.57
C SER A 128 -22.13 -17.67 -24.68
N ILE A 129 -21.61 -18.76 -25.25
CA ILE A 129 -20.66 -19.67 -24.60
C ILE A 129 -19.22 -19.19 -24.87
N TYR A 130 -18.42 -19.00 -23.83
CA TYR A 130 -17.04 -18.52 -23.91
C TYR A 130 -16.05 -19.51 -23.31
N VAL A 131 -14.86 -19.59 -23.89
CA VAL A 131 -13.71 -20.33 -23.33
C VAL A 131 -13.11 -19.52 -22.18
N THR A 132 -13.21 -20.02 -20.96
CA THR A 132 -12.68 -19.35 -19.74
C THR A 132 -11.31 -19.84 -19.32
N LYS A 133 -10.93 -21.07 -19.69
CA LYS A 133 -9.64 -21.67 -19.33
C LYS A 133 -9.19 -22.64 -20.41
N ILE A 134 -7.89 -22.69 -20.67
CA ILE A 134 -7.25 -23.74 -21.44
C ILE A 134 -6.37 -24.56 -20.50
N ILE A 135 -6.46 -25.88 -20.60
CA ILE A 135 -5.76 -26.82 -19.74
C ILE A 135 -4.42 -27.14 -20.39
N GLU A 136 -3.33 -26.74 -19.74
CA GLU A 136 -1.97 -26.99 -20.21
C GLU A 136 -1.72 -28.50 -20.45
N GLY A 137 -1.08 -28.82 -21.59
CA GLY A 137 -0.91 -30.19 -22.07
C GLY A 137 -2.18 -30.89 -22.59
N GLY A 138 -3.36 -30.25 -22.48
CA GLY A 138 -4.63 -30.72 -23.03
C GLY A 138 -4.73 -30.59 -24.56
N ALA A 139 -5.81 -31.09 -25.16
CA ALA A 139 -5.97 -31.11 -26.62
C ALA A 139 -6.03 -29.70 -27.24
N ALA A 140 -6.84 -28.79 -26.69
CA ALA A 140 -6.89 -27.40 -27.12
C ALA A 140 -5.55 -26.66 -26.95
N HIS A 141 -4.80 -26.94 -25.87
CA HIS A 141 -3.47 -26.36 -25.67
C HIS A 141 -2.45 -26.85 -26.71
N LYS A 142 -2.52 -28.13 -27.10
CA LYS A 142 -1.64 -28.71 -28.13
C LYS A 142 -1.98 -28.23 -29.54
N ASP A 143 -3.24 -27.92 -29.82
CA ASP A 143 -3.68 -27.34 -31.10
C ASP A 143 -3.38 -25.83 -31.20
N GLY A 144 -3.50 -25.10 -30.10
CA GLY A 144 -3.08 -23.69 -29.97
C GLY A 144 -3.96 -22.65 -30.68
N ARG A 145 -4.95 -23.06 -31.49
CA ARG A 145 -5.85 -22.12 -32.19
C ARG A 145 -6.98 -21.60 -31.30
N LEU A 146 -7.44 -22.40 -30.34
CA LEU A 146 -8.40 -21.99 -29.33
C LEU A 146 -7.69 -21.13 -28.27
N GLN A 147 -8.31 -20.05 -27.83
CA GLN A 147 -7.78 -19.10 -26.84
C GLN A 147 -8.83 -18.80 -25.76
N ILE A 148 -8.39 -18.27 -24.61
CA ILE A 148 -9.31 -17.78 -23.57
C ILE A 148 -9.97 -16.49 -24.08
N GLY A 149 -11.28 -16.36 -23.86
CA GLY A 149 -12.12 -15.29 -24.43
C GLY A 149 -12.73 -15.62 -25.80
N ASP A 150 -12.38 -16.76 -26.40
CA ASP A 150 -13.02 -17.25 -27.63
C ASP A 150 -14.49 -17.61 -27.39
N LYS A 151 -15.38 -17.20 -28.30
CA LYS A 151 -16.82 -17.49 -28.27
C LYS A 151 -17.13 -18.73 -29.10
N ILE A 152 -17.70 -19.77 -28.50
CA ILE A 152 -18.06 -21.02 -29.18
C ILE A 152 -19.47 -20.88 -29.74
N LEU A 153 -19.57 -20.82 -31.06
CA LEU A 153 -20.82 -20.70 -31.81
C LEU A 153 -21.48 -22.06 -32.05
N ALA A 154 -20.69 -23.12 -32.27
CA ALA A 154 -21.21 -24.47 -32.51
C ALA A 154 -20.22 -25.57 -32.13
N VAL A 155 -20.76 -26.76 -31.82
CA VAL A 155 -20.03 -28.00 -31.59
C VAL A 155 -20.52 -29.05 -32.56
N ASN A 156 -19.66 -29.48 -33.48
CA ASN A 156 -20.00 -30.23 -34.68
C ASN A 156 -21.15 -29.52 -35.43
N ASN A 157 -22.31 -30.18 -35.56
CA ASN A 157 -23.49 -29.63 -36.23
C ASN A 157 -24.51 -29.01 -35.25
N VAL A 158 -24.18 -28.88 -33.96
CA VAL A 158 -25.08 -28.33 -32.92
C VAL A 158 -24.71 -26.87 -32.64
N SER A 159 -25.63 -25.94 -32.88
CA SER A 159 -25.47 -24.52 -32.52
C SER A 159 -25.51 -24.34 -31.00
N LEU A 160 -24.71 -23.41 -30.47
CA LEU A 160 -24.68 -23.00 -29.06
C LEU A 160 -25.16 -21.55 -28.86
N GLU A 161 -25.93 -21.00 -29.81
CA GLU A 161 -26.60 -19.71 -29.69
C GLU A 161 -27.82 -19.83 -28.76
N ASP A 162 -27.92 -18.96 -27.74
CA ASP A 162 -29.00 -18.89 -26.75
C ASP A 162 -29.38 -20.24 -26.06
N VAL A 163 -28.40 -21.14 -25.88
CA VAL A 163 -28.57 -22.40 -25.14
C VAL A 163 -28.38 -22.24 -23.63
N MET A 164 -28.92 -23.15 -22.82
CA MET A 164 -28.56 -23.21 -21.40
C MET A 164 -27.10 -23.65 -21.24
N HIS A 165 -26.47 -23.24 -20.14
CA HIS A 165 -25.09 -23.68 -19.83
C HIS A 165 -24.95 -25.21 -19.82
N GLU A 166 -25.96 -25.90 -19.28
CA GLU A 166 -26.00 -27.36 -19.19
C GLU A 166 -26.07 -28.02 -20.58
N ASP A 167 -26.83 -27.46 -21.51
CA ASP A 167 -26.93 -27.94 -22.90
C ASP A 167 -25.59 -27.79 -23.64
N ALA A 168 -24.89 -26.67 -23.44
CA ALA A 168 -23.55 -26.46 -24.00
C ALA A 168 -22.53 -27.46 -23.43
N VAL A 169 -22.59 -27.73 -22.13
CA VAL A 169 -21.75 -28.75 -21.47
C VAL A 169 -22.11 -30.15 -21.97
N ALA A 170 -23.39 -30.46 -22.17
CA ALA A 170 -23.85 -31.73 -22.73
C ALA A 170 -23.36 -31.91 -24.19
N ALA A 171 -23.50 -30.89 -25.02
CA ALA A 171 -23.04 -30.88 -26.40
C ALA A 171 -21.52 -31.08 -26.53
N LEU A 172 -20.71 -30.51 -25.61
CA LEU A 172 -19.26 -30.74 -25.57
C LEU A 172 -18.86 -32.10 -25.01
N LYS A 173 -19.58 -32.62 -24.00
CA LYS A 173 -19.30 -33.94 -23.40
C LYS A 173 -19.69 -35.08 -24.33
N ASN A 174 -20.87 -34.99 -24.96
CA ASN A 174 -21.46 -35.98 -25.87
C ASN A 174 -20.84 -35.92 -27.27
N THR A 175 -19.52 -35.99 -27.31
CA THR A 175 -18.68 -35.94 -28.51
C THR A 175 -17.78 -37.17 -28.59
N TYR A 176 -17.53 -37.62 -29.82
CA TYR A 176 -16.55 -38.67 -30.12
C TYR A 176 -15.11 -38.14 -30.01
N ASP A 177 -14.15 -38.97 -30.42
CA ASP A 177 -12.71 -38.65 -30.36
C ASP A 177 -12.30 -37.43 -31.21
N VAL A 178 -13.12 -37.01 -32.17
CA VAL A 178 -12.90 -35.84 -33.02
C VAL A 178 -14.05 -34.86 -32.85
N VAL A 179 -13.72 -33.59 -32.61
CA VAL A 179 -14.68 -32.51 -32.39
C VAL A 179 -14.34 -31.32 -33.25
N TYR A 180 -15.33 -30.82 -33.96
CA TYR A 180 -15.26 -29.59 -34.74
C TYR A 180 -15.92 -28.47 -33.92
N LEU A 181 -15.20 -27.38 -33.68
CA LEU A 181 -15.73 -26.21 -32.97
C LEU A 181 -15.79 -25.05 -33.96
N LYS A 182 -16.95 -24.40 -34.07
CA LYS A 182 -17.08 -23.12 -34.76
C LYS A 182 -16.89 -22.02 -33.73
N VAL A 183 -15.88 -21.19 -33.89
CA VAL A 183 -15.39 -20.27 -32.85
C VAL A 183 -15.25 -18.86 -33.40
N ALA A 184 -15.88 -17.89 -32.76
CA ALA A 184 -15.63 -16.47 -33.01
C ALA A 184 -14.46 -15.97 -32.13
N LYS A 185 -13.55 -15.22 -32.75
CA LYS A 185 -12.49 -14.51 -32.03
C LYS A 185 -13.02 -13.20 -31.46
N PRO A 186 -12.67 -12.84 -30.21
CA PRO A 186 -13.16 -11.60 -29.60
C PRO A 186 -12.68 -10.38 -30.38
N THR A 187 -13.60 -9.61 -30.95
CA THR A 187 -13.32 -8.26 -31.43
C THR A 187 -13.12 -7.35 -30.21
N GLY A 188 -11.87 -6.93 -29.99
CA GLY A 188 -11.40 -6.30 -28.74
C GLY A 188 -11.94 -4.90 -28.47
N VAL A 189 -13.23 -4.78 -28.14
CA VAL A 189 -13.88 -3.52 -27.75
C VAL A 189 -14.59 -3.62 -26.39
N TYR A 190 -15.02 -4.82 -25.95
CA TYR A 190 -15.73 -4.99 -24.67
C TYR A 190 -15.35 -6.31 -23.97
N LEU A 191 -14.29 -6.28 -23.15
CA LEU A 191 -13.99 -7.33 -22.17
C LEU A 191 -12.89 -6.86 -21.19
N ASN A 192 -13.12 -5.75 -20.47
CA ASN A 192 -12.19 -5.34 -19.41
C ASN A 192 -12.80 -4.43 -18.33
N ASP A 193 -13.96 -4.78 -17.78
CA ASP A 193 -14.34 -4.31 -16.43
C ASP A 193 -15.36 -5.26 -15.78
N ALA A 194 -14.86 -6.17 -14.93
CA ALA A 194 -15.59 -6.88 -13.87
C ALA A 194 -14.65 -7.91 -13.23
N TYR A 195 -13.86 -7.53 -12.21
CA TYR A 195 -13.52 -8.34 -11.03
C TYR A 195 -12.63 -7.53 -10.08
N ALA A 196 -13.25 -6.57 -9.40
CA ALA A 196 -12.78 -6.01 -8.13
C ALA A 196 -14.02 -5.79 -7.24
N PRO A 197 -14.02 -6.22 -5.97
CA PRO A 197 -15.10 -5.88 -5.04
C PRO A 197 -15.03 -4.38 -4.69
N PRO A 198 -16.18 -3.72 -4.45
CA PRO A 198 -16.18 -2.30 -4.11
C PRO A 198 -15.78 -2.07 -2.64
N ASP A 199 -14.73 -1.27 -2.44
CA ASP A 199 -14.45 -0.63 -1.15
C ASP A 199 -15.53 0.43 -0.86
N ILE A 200 -16.12 0.37 0.34
CA ILE A 200 -17.11 1.36 0.80
C ILE A 200 -16.52 2.14 1.96
N THR A 201 -16.15 3.40 1.70
CA THR A 201 -15.87 4.40 2.75
C THR A 201 -16.53 5.72 2.40
N SER A 202 -16.94 6.45 3.45
CA SER A 202 -17.64 7.74 3.45
C SER A 202 -19.09 7.75 2.93
N CYS A 203 -20.01 7.86 3.90
CA CYS A 203 -21.29 8.53 3.72
C CYS A 203 -21.14 9.94 4.33
N GLU A 204 -21.56 10.99 3.63
CA GLU A 204 -22.29 12.16 4.17
C GLU A 204 -22.53 13.24 3.09
N CYS A 205 -23.51 14.10 3.31
CA CYS A 205 -24.04 15.13 2.40
C CYS A 205 -24.35 16.41 3.22
N PRO A 206 -24.95 17.49 2.68
CA PRO A 206 -24.58 18.29 1.51
C PRO A 206 -24.58 19.83 1.79
N ALA A 207 -23.90 20.62 0.96
CA ALA A 207 -24.09 22.08 0.75
C ALA A 207 -23.15 22.55 -0.38
N SER A 208 -23.38 23.54 -1.23
CA SER A 208 -24.51 24.30 -1.78
C SER A 208 -23.87 25.48 -2.57
N ASP A 209 -24.35 25.78 -3.78
CA ASP A 209 -24.05 26.97 -4.60
C ASP A 209 -22.60 27.17 -5.15
N ALA A 210 -22.35 27.83 -6.30
CA ALA A 210 -23.10 28.02 -7.56
C ALA A 210 -22.18 28.66 -8.64
N THR A 211 -22.60 28.63 -9.93
CA THR A 211 -22.03 29.36 -11.11
C THR A 211 -20.65 28.89 -11.65
N SER A 212 -20.48 28.37 -12.89
CA SER A 212 -20.74 28.89 -14.27
C SER A 212 -19.51 29.63 -14.86
N SER A 213 -19.02 29.44 -16.10
CA SER A 213 -19.26 28.44 -17.20
C SER A 213 -18.23 28.63 -18.35
N TYR A 214 -18.30 27.80 -19.40
CA TYR A 214 -17.55 27.80 -20.69
C TYR A 214 -16.03 27.41 -20.61
N SER A 215 -15.52 26.34 -21.27
CA SER A 215 -15.48 25.98 -22.71
C SER A 215 -14.44 26.81 -23.51
N GLN A 216 -13.63 26.29 -24.43
CA GLN A 216 -13.62 25.01 -25.20
C GLN A 216 -12.27 24.84 -25.96
N HIS A 217 -11.88 23.60 -26.33
CA HIS A 217 -11.07 23.19 -27.52
C HIS A 217 -9.66 23.82 -27.82
N LEU A 218 -8.78 23.23 -28.65
CA LEU A 218 -8.37 21.83 -28.91
C LEU A 218 -7.09 21.86 -29.79
N ASP A 219 -6.15 20.93 -29.57
CA ASP A 219 -5.21 20.30 -30.53
C ASP A 219 -4.11 21.04 -31.33
N ASN A 220 -3.15 20.18 -31.72
CA ASN A 220 -2.06 20.28 -32.71
C ASN A 220 -0.82 21.14 -32.40
N GLU A 221 0.39 20.78 -32.84
CA GLU A 221 1.10 19.50 -33.09
C GLU A 221 2.47 19.87 -33.74
N ILE A 222 3.49 19.02 -33.56
CA ILE A 222 4.70 18.88 -34.42
C ILE A 222 5.78 20.02 -34.41
N GLY A 223 7.06 19.60 -34.28
CA GLY A 223 8.29 20.41 -34.47
C GLY A 223 8.80 20.41 -35.94
N PRO A 224 10.12 20.35 -36.26
CA PRO A 224 11.31 20.20 -35.39
C PRO A 224 12.57 21.06 -35.77
N GLN A 225 13.63 20.94 -34.93
CA GLN A 225 15.08 20.90 -35.25
C GLN A 225 15.85 22.00 -36.06
N SER A 226 16.63 22.82 -35.31
CA SER A 226 18.11 23.05 -35.38
C SER A 226 18.90 23.21 -36.70
N TYR A 227 19.84 24.20 -36.76
CA TYR A 227 21.30 24.03 -37.04
C TYR A 227 22.14 25.33 -36.80
N LEU A 228 23.49 25.22 -36.79
CA LEU A 228 24.55 26.23 -36.48
C LEU A 228 24.57 27.49 -37.40
N GLY A 229 25.27 28.62 -37.16
CA GLY A 229 26.17 29.11 -36.08
C GLY A 229 27.03 30.33 -36.56
N SER A 230 27.59 31.15 -35.65
CA SER A 230 28.56 32.27 -35.89
C SER A 230 28.03 33.58 -36.57
N GLU A 231 28.57 34.82 -36.39
CA GLU A 231 29.57 35.39 -35.43
C GLU A 231 29.52 36.96 -35.26
N TYR A 232 30.59 37.52 -34.65
CA TYR A 232 30.97 38.88 -34.16
C TYR A 232 31.04 40.12 -35.12
N PRO A 233 31.41 41.36 -34.64
CA PRO A 233 31.52 41.92 -33.26
C PRO A 233 30.91 43.34 -33.04
N GLN A 234 30.72 43.79 -31.77
CA GLN A 234 30.94 45.22 -31.40
C GLN A 234 31.14 45.53 -29.89
N ALA A 235 32.18 46.33 -29.61
CA ALA A 235 32.45 47.31 -28.52
C ALA A 235 32.12 47.07 -27.01
N MET A 236 33.05 47.50 -26.13
CA MET A 236 32.96 47.54 -24.65
C MET A 236 32.40 48.88 -24.13
N THR A 237 31.72 48.95 -22.97
CA THR A 237 32.27 49.04 -21.59
C THR A 237 31.10 49.21 -20.59
N PRO A 238 31.27 49.17 -19.24
CA PRO A 238 32.21 48.43 -18.38
C PRO A 238 31.47 47.50 -17.37
N PRO A 239 32.14 46.48 -16.78
CA PRO A 239 31.48 45.50 -15.91
C PRO A 239 31.32 45.94 -14.44
N SER A 240 30.18 45.59 -13.86
CA SER A 240 29.86 45.69 -12.43
C SER A 240 30.68 44.72 -11.56
N PRO A 241 30.77 44.93 -10.22
CA PRO A 241 31.69 44.18 -9.37
C PRO A 241 31.39 42.68 -9.34
N ARG A 242 32.43 41.87 -9.53
CA ARG A 242 32.36 40.41 -9.40
C ARG A 242 31.89 40.05 -7.99
N ARG A 243 30.77 39.33 -7.86
CA ARG A 243 30.52 38.57 -6.63
C ARG A 243 31.64 37.55 -6.48
N TYR A 244 32.33 37.63 -5.36
CA TYR A 244 33.29 36.62 -4.94
C TYR A 244 32.54 35.30 -4.76
N SER A 245 32.92 34.27 -5.51
CA SER A 245 32.49 32.90 -5.28
C SER A 245 33.49 32.22 -4.34
N PRO A 246 33.15 31.93 -3.07
CA PRO A 246 33.94 31.03 -2.27
C PRO A 246 33.77 29.62 -2.84
N ILE A 247 34.85 29.08 -3.35
CA ILE A 247 35.03 27.65 -3.63
C ILE A 247 34.60 26.88 -2.37
N PRO A 248 33.72 25.87 -2.45
CA PRO A 248 33.57 24.91 -1.37
C PRO A 248 34.92 24.24 -1.16
N LYS A 249 35.61 24.58 -0.05
CA LYS A 249 36.82 23.85 0.34
C LYS A 249 36.41 22.41 0.63
N GLU A 250 36.93 21.50 -0.17
CA GLU A 250 37.00 20.09 0.20
C GLU A 250 37.76 19.93 1.53
N MET A 251 37.38 18.87 2.26
CA MET A 251 38.17 18.19 3.30
C MET A 251 39.17 19.02 4.10
N LEU A 252 38.78 19.38 5.32
CA LEU A 252 39.69 19.34 6.47
C LEU A 252 39.11 18.34 7.48
N GLY A 253 39.94 17.40 7.94
CA GLY A 253 39.57 16.44 8.98
C GLY A 253 39.47 17.08 10.36
N GLU A 254 39.06 16.31 11.37
CA GLU A 254 38.84 16.79 12.75
C GLU A 254 40.10 17.24 13.52
N GLU A 255 41.30 17.22 12.91
CA GLU A 255 42.57 17.35 13.64
C GLU A 255 43.02 18.79 13.95
N ASP A 256 42.32 19.84 13.52
CA ASP A 256 42.71 21.24 13.79
C ASP A 256 41.52 22.15 14.17
N ILE A 257 40.80 21.80 15.25
CA ILE A 257 39.96 22.76 15.99
C ILE A 257 40.85 23.47 17.02
N PRO A 258 41.07 24.79 16.94
CA PRO A 258 41.88 25.50 17.93
C PRO A 258 41.31 25.35 19.33
N ARG A 259 42.05 24.68 20.21
CA ARG A 259 41.75 24.55 21.65
C ARG A 259 42.11 25.81 22.44
N GLU A 260 42.51 26.89 21.77
CA GLU A 260 42.83 28.17 22.38
C GLU A 260 41.56 28.93 22.80
N PRO A 261 41.59 29.72 23.90
CA PRO A 261 40.49 30.59 24.29
C PRO A 261 40.10 31.61 23.20
N ARG A 262 38.85 31.56 22.74
CA ARG A 262 38.27 32.47 21.74
C ARG A 262 37.54 33.60 22.44
N ARG A 263 37.80 34.85 22.03
CA ARG A 263 37.06 36.04 22.49
C ARG A 263 36.00 36.41 21.45
N ILE A 264 34.74 36.25 21.86
CA ILE A 264 33.53 36.25 21.03
C ILE A 264 32.65 37.41 21.46
N VAL A 265 31.97 38.10 20.54
CA VAL A 265 31.07 39.22 20.88
C VAL A 265 29.66 38.95 20.36
N ILE A 266 28.71 38.82 21.28
CA ILE A 266 27.31 38.47 20.97
C ILE A 266 26.40 39.62 21.36
N HIS A 267 25.58 40.05 20.39
CA HIS A 267 24.52 41.02 20.63
C HIS A 267 23.27 40.31 21.18
N ARG A 268 22.67 40.85 22.24
CA ARG A 268 21.51 40.24 22.88
C ARG A 268 20.26 40.40 22.01
N GLY A 269 19.60 39.29 21.69
CA GLY A 269 18.33 39.26 20.97
C GLY A 269 17.12 39.39 21.90
N SER A 270 15.92 39.38 21.32
CA SER A 270 14.64 39.43 22.05
C SER A 270 14.44 38.27 23.03
N THR A 271 15.09 37.13 22.80
CA THR A 271 15.06 35.92 23.63
C THR A 271 16.33 35.73 24.49
N GLY A 272 17.21 36.73 24.57
CA GLY A 272 18.50 36.65 25.28
C GLY A 272 19.68 36.37 24.34
N LEU A 273 20.66 35.60 24.81
CA LEU A 273 21.88 35.29 24.03
C LEU A 273 21.76 34.02 23.16
N GLY A 274 20.74 33.20 23.39
CA GLY A 274 20.48 31.99 22.58
C GLY A 274 21.37 30.79 22.92
N PHE A 275 21.80 30.61 24.16
CA PHE A 275 22.48 29.40 24.63
C PHE A 275 22.18 29.12 26.11
N ASN A 276 22.32 27.86 26.53
CA ASN A 276 22.16 27.41 27.92
C ASN A 276 23.52 27.07 28.54
N ILE A 277 23.66 27.32 29.85
CA ILE A 277 24.85 26.95 30.62
C ILE A 277 24.55 25.88 31.66
N VAL A 278 25.57 25.08 31.99
CA VAL A 278 25.58 24.03 33.05
C VAL A 278 26.92 24.04 33.78
N GLY A 279 27.02 23.34 34.91
CA GLY A 279 28.21 23.34 35.76
C GLY A 279 28.27 24.52 36.73
N GLY A 280 29.39 24.69 37.44
CA GLY A 280 29.53 25.65 38.55
C GLY A 280 29.14 25.08 39.92
N GLU A 281 29.18 23.76 40.08
CA GLU A 281 28.99 23.01 41.33
C GLU A 281 30.27 22.20 41.61
N ASP A 282 30.64 21.96 42.88
CA ASP A 282 31.88 21.26 43.30
C ASP A 282 33.21 21.75 42.66
N GLY A 283 33.25 22.99 42.16
CA GLY A 283 34.42 23.54 41.46
C GLY A 283 34.52 23.17 39.97
N GLU A 284 33.47 22.57 39.40
CA GLU A 284 33.38 22.27 37.97
C GLU A 284 33.12 23.53 37.15
N GLY A 285 33.72 23.62 35.96
CA GLY A 285 33.62 24.79 35.09
C GLY A 285 32.20 25.06 34.59
N ILE A 286 31.96 26.29 34.13
CA ILE A 286 30.73 26.66 33.44
C ILE A 286 30.83 26.27 31.96
N PHE A 287 29.95 25.42 31.47
CA PHE A 287 29.95 24.94 30.08
C PHE A 287 28.65 25.28 29.34
N ILE A 288 28.74 25.42 28.02
CA ILE A 288 27.56 25.54 27.14
C ILE A 288 27.01 24.15 26.82
N SER A 289 25.78 23.87 27.26
CA SER A 289 25.08 22.60 27.00
C SER A 289 24.21 22.61 25.75
N PHE A 290 23.75 23.77 25.32
CA PHE A 290 22.83 23.92 24.19
C PHE A 290 22.95 25.30 23.55
N ILE A 291 22.78 25.38 22.23
CA ILE A 291 22.68 26.62 21.46
C ILE A 291 21.34 26.62 20.71
N LEU A 292 20.59 27.70 20.83
CA LEU A 292 19.28 27.87 20.21
C LEU A 292 19.45 28.23 18.73
N ALA A 293 19.03 27.33 17.85
CA ALA A 293 19.05 27.56 16.40
C ALA A 293 18.29 28.85 16.01
N GLY A 294 18.91 29.67 15.17
CA GLY A 294 18.44 31.02 14.81
C GLY A 294 18.58 32.08 15.91
N GLY A 295 19.10 31.72 17.09
CA GLY A 295 19.41 32.64 18.18
C GLY A 295 20.76 33.36 17.98
N PRO A 296 21.06 34.43 18.75
CA PRO A 296 22.27 35.24 18.53
C PRO A 296 23.60 34.49 18.61
N ALA A 297 23.70 33.46 19.46
CA ALA A 297 24.90 32.61 19.52
C ALA A 297 25.06 31.70 18.29
N ASP A 298 23.96 31.13 17.78
CA ASP A 298 23.97 30.34 16.54
C ASP A 298 24.37 31.23 15.33
N LEU A 299 23.76 32.42 15.24
CA LEU A 299 24.07 33.42 14.21
C LEU A 299 25.51 33.97 14.29
N SER A 300 26.19 33.86 15.45
CA SER A 300 27.61 34.19 15.56
C SER A 300 28.51 33.11 14.96
N GLY A 301 28.13 31.83 15.04
CA GLY A 301 28.94 30.68 14.63
C GLY A 301 30.20 30.40 15.46
N GLU A 302 30.52 31.23 16.47
CA GLU A 302 31.78 31.15 17.22
C GLU A 302 31.69 30.31 18.52
N LEU A 303 30.48 30.17 19.09
CA LEU A 303 30.19 29.32 20.26
C LEU A 303 29.73 27.93 19.84
N ARG A 304 30.04 26.91 20.66
CA ARG A 304 29.68 25.50 20.45
C ARG A 304 29.23 24.81 21.74
N LYS A 305 28.45 23.72 21.65
CA LYS A 305 28.22 22.82 22.79
C LYS A 305 29.58 22.28 23.26
N GLY A 306 29.82 22.26 24.57
CA GLY A 306 31.11 21.84 25.15
C GLY A 306 32.18 22.93 25.21
N ASP A 307 31.85 24.18 24.85
CA ASP A 307 32.69 25.33 25.21
C ASP A 307 32.60 25.62 26.72
N GLN A 308 33.74 25.68 27.41
CA GLN A 308 33.85 26.22 28.76
C GLN A 308 33.90 27.75 28.68
N ILE A 309 33.01 28.44 29.40
CA ILE A 309 33.03 29.89 29.52
C ILE A 309 34.07 30.29 30.57
N LEU A 310 35.13 30.95 30.13
CA LEU A 310 36.22 31.41 30.99
C LEU A 310 35.97 32.81 31.55
N SER A 311 35.37 33.72 30.78
CA SER A 311 34.95 35.04 31.29
C SER A 311 33.82 35.68 30.46
N VAL A 312 33.10 36.63 31.08
CA VAL A 312 32.02 37.41 30.45
C VAL A 312 32.22 38.89 30.80
N ASN A 313 32.35 39.76 29.79
CA ASN A 313 32.66 41.19 29.92
C ASN A 313 33.85 41.50 30.87
N GLY A 314 34.83 40.60 30.94
CA GLY A 314 35.99 40.71 31.83
C GLY A 314 35.80 40.17 33.25
N VAL A 315 34.61 39.69 33.61
CA VAL A 315 34.35 38.93 34.84
C VAL A 315 34.81 37.49 34.62
N ASP A 316 35.81 37.04 35.39
CA ASP A 316 36.33 35.66 35.31
C ASP A 316 35.32 34.66 35.88
N LEU A 317 35.04 33.59 35.14
CA LEU A 317 34.04 32.56 35.46
C LEU A 317 34.64 31.15 35.63
N ARG A 318 35.97 31.02 35.55
CA ARG A 318 36.69 29.73 35.64
C ARG A 318 36.37 28.90 36.89
N SER A 319 36.05 29.56 38.00
CA SER A 319 35.65 28.95 39.28
C SER A 319 34.37 29.59 39.83
N ALA A 320 33.57 30.22 38.99
CA ALA A 320 32.30 30.83 39.39
C ALA A 320 31.21 29.77 39.57
N THR A 321 30.30 30.01 40.50
CA THR A 321 29.10 29.16 40.65
C THR A 321 28.14 29.35 39.49
N HIS A 322 27.23 28.40 39.29
CA HIS A 322 26.17 28.49 38.28
C HIS A 322 25.40 29.82 38.36
N GLU A 323 25.03 30.24 39.57
CA GLU A 323 24.31 31.48 39.83
C GLU A 323 25.14 32.72 39.47
N GLN A 324 26.42 32.75 39.86
CA GLN A 324 27.32 33.86 39.53
C GLN A 324 27.50 34.01 38.01
N ALA A 325 27.65 32.90 37.28
CA ALA A 325 27.73 32.89 35.83
C ALA A 325 26.42 33.35 35.16
N ALA A 326 25.26 32.90 35.66
CA ALA A 326 23.96 33.33 35.18
C ALA A 326 23.73 34.84 35.45
N VAL A 327 24.15 35.36 36.60
CA VAL A 327 24.09 36.80 36.93
C VAL A 327 25.01 37.61 36.01
N ALA A 328 26.25 37.17 35.78
CA ALA A 328 27.18 37.82 34.86
C ALA A 328 26.61 37.89 33.43
N LEU A 329 26.08 36.77 32.91
CA LEU A 329 25.46 36.72 31.58
C LEU A 329 24.19 37.56 31.47
N LYS A 330 23.36 37.64 32.52
CA LYS A 330 22.15 38.49 32.56
C LYS A 330 22.49 39.98 32.63
N ASN A 331 23.49 40.37 33.41
CA ASN A 331 23.87 41.77 33.63
C ASN A 331 24.84 42.34 32.59
N ALA A 332 25.38 41.52 31.68
CA ALA A 332 26.31 41.92 30.63
C ALA A 332 25.77 42.90 29.56
N GLY A 333 24.51 43.34 29.64
CA GLY A 333 23.94 44.36 28.75
C GLY A 333 23.60 43.87 27.33
N GLN A 334 23.62 44.79 26.36
CA GLN A 334 23.21 44.54 24.97
C GLN A 334 24.31 43.94 24.08
N SER A 335 25.58 44.12 24.43
CA SER A 335 26.71 43.50 23.75
C SER A 335 27.56 42.77 24.78
N VAL A 336 27.72 41.47 24.60
CA VAL A 336 28.31 40.55 25.57
C VAL A 336 29.57 39.94 24.97
N THR A 337 30.72 40.33 25.51
CA THR A 337 32.02 39.74 25.18
C THR A 337 32.23 38.49 26.04
N ILE A 338 32.30 37.32 25.41
CA ILE A 338 32.52 36.03 26.07
C ILE A 338 33.91 35.53 25.70
N VAL A 339 34.70 35.08 26.67
CA VAL A 339 35.90 34.28 26.41
C VAL A 339 35.56 32.83 26.67
N ALA A 340 35.60 31.99 25.64
CA ALA A 340 35.19 30.59 25.70
C ALA A 340 36.27 29.67 25.11
N GLN A 341 36.41 28.47 25.65
CA GLN A 341 37.42 27.49 25.21
C GLN A 341 36.74 26.14 24.94
N TYR A 342 36.95 25.58 23.76
CA TYR A 342 36.36 24.28 23.39
C TYR A 342 37.05 23.14 24.14
N LYS A 343 36.27 22.43 24.97
CA LYS A 343 36.76 21.37 25.87
C LYS A 343 35.79 20.17 25.90
N PRO A 344 35.61 19.48 24.77
CA PRO A 344 34.64 18.39 24.68
C PRO A 344 34.94 17.26 25.68
N GLU A 345 36.20 16.93 25.96
CA GLU A 345 36.55 15.83 26.86
C GLU A 345 36.35 16.15 28.35
N GLU A 346 36.30 17.42 28.74
CA GLU A 346 35.89 17.83 30.09
C GLU A 346 34.36 17.87 30.17
N TYR A 347 33.69 18.40 29.15
CA TYR A 347 32.24 18.46 29.08
C TYR A 347 31.58 17.06 29.11
N SER A 348 32.09 16.09 28.33
CA SER A 348 31.53 14.73 28.32
C SER A 348 31.71 14.00 29.66
N ARG A 349 32.80 14.27 30.40
CA ARG A 349 32.99 13.74 31.76
C ARG A 349 32.02 14.36 32.77
N PHE A 350 31.73 15.65 32.63
CA PHE A 350 30.71 16.34 33.41
C PHE A 350 29.30 15.78 33.13
N GLU A 351 28.94 15.61 31.85
CA GLU A 351 27.62 15.09 31.42
C GLU A 351 27.38 13.67 31.95
N ALA A 352 28.41 12.81 31.96
CA ALA A 352 28.38 11.48 32.57
C ALA A 352 28.20 11.51 34.11
N LYS A 353 28.96 12.35 34.83
CA LYS A 353 28.88 12.47 36.30
C LYS A 353 27.48 12.92 36.76
N ILE A 354 26.88 13.87 36.06
CA ILE A 354 25.51 14.34 36.36
C ILE A 354 24.47 13.24 36.09
N HIS A 355 24.67 12.42 35.06
CA HIS A 355 23.80 11.28 34.76
C HIS A 355 23.85 10.23 35.88
N ASP A 356 25.05 9.84 36.33
CA ASP A 356 25.24 8.85 37.41
C ASP A 356 24.63 9.31 38.74
N LEU A 357 24.81 10.58 39.11
CA LEU A 357 24.24 11.16 40.34
C LEU A 357 22.70 11.17 40.31
N ARG A 358 22.11 11.42 39.14
CA ARG A 358 20.66 11.38 38.93
C ARG A 358 20.11 9.95 39.06
N GLU A 359 20.83 8.96 38.58
CA GLU A 359 20.48 7.53 38.68
C GLU A 359 20.57 7.02 40.15
N GLN A 360 21.52 7.54 40.95
CA GLN A 360 21.60 7.26 42.39
C GLN A 360 20.45 7.89 43.20
N LEU A 361 20.02 9.11 42.86
CA LEU A 361 18.88 9.76 43.53
C LEU A 361 17.53 9.08 43.18
N MET A 362 17.41 8.50 41.98
CA MET A 362 16.22 7.74 41.59
C MET A 362 16.14 6.34 42.22
N SER A 363 17.28 5.69 42.50
CA SER A 363 17.33 4.33 43.06
C SER A 363 17.15 4.26 44.59
N SER A 364 17.33 5.36 45.31
CA SER A 364 17.22 5.41 46.78
C SER A 364 15.79 5.50 47.34
N SER A 365 14.76 5.60 46.48
CA SER A 365 13.36 5.80 46.89
C SER A 365 12.51 4.52 47.00
N LEU A 366 13.04 3.34 46.67
CA LEU A 366 12.30 2.07 46.65
C LEU A 366 13.14 0.92 47.23
N GLY A 367 13.12 0.74 48.56
CA GLY A 367 14.00 -0.24 49.21
C GLY A 367 13.77 -0.53 50.69
N SER A 368 12.52 -0.71 51.14
CA SER A 368 12.24 -1.32 52.44
C SER A 368 11.63 -2.71 52.24
N GLY A 369 12.39 -3.76 52.59
CA GLY A 369 12.01 -5.15 52.32
C GLY A 369 13.09 -6.13 52.78
N THR A 370 12.95 -6.61 54.02
CA THR A 370 13.87 -7.53 54.72
C THR A 370 14.08 -8.87 54.00
N GLY A 371 15.33 -9.37 53.97
CA GLY A 371 15.66 -10.73 53.52
C GLY A 371 17.12 -11.12 53.72
N THR A 372 17.44 -11.79 54.83
CA THR A 372 18.81 -12.18 55.25
C THR A 372 19.37 -13.40 54.48
N GLY A 373 20.65 -13.38 54.06
CA GLY A 373 21.24 -14.58 53.41
C GLY A 373 22.69 -14.49 52.88
N THR A 374 23.65 -14.06 53.70
CA THR A 374 25.10 -14.41 53.62
C THR A 374 25.77 -14.66 52.25
N GLY A 375 26.32 -13.60 51.66
CA GLY A 375 27.72 -13.53 51.19
C GLY A 375 28.30 -14.58 50.24
N SER A 376 28.45 -14.21 48.96
CA SER A 376 29.79 -14.05 48.37
C SER A 376 29.74 -13.05 47.21
N ALA A 377 30.64 -12.06 47.22
CA ALA A 377 30.64 -10.98 46.24
C ALA A 377 31.26 -11.42 44.91
N SER A 378 30.49 -11.39 43.83
CA SER A 378 31.01 -11.42 42.46
C SER A 378 30.67 -10.11 41.76
N LEU A 379 31.69 -9.27 41.60
CA LEU A 379 31.64 -8.09 40.74
C LEU A 379 31.47 -8.54 39.28
N ARG A 380 30.22 -8.49 38.78
CA ARG A 380 29.93 -8.49 37.34
C ARG A 380 28.98 -7.34 37.06
N GLY A 381 29.40 -6.46 36.16
CA GLY A 381 28.66 -5.24 35.83
C GLY A 381 27.24 -5.56 35.36
N SER A 382 26.28 -4.74 35.79
CA SER A 382 24.92 -4.75 35.30
C SER A 382 24.92 -4.33 33.82
N THR A 383 24.95 -5.30 32.92
CA THR A 383 24.59 -5.06 31.53
C THR A 383 23.11 -4.70 31.49
N LYS A 384 22.79 -3.42 31.25
CA LYS A 384 21.43 -3.01 30.83
C LYS A 384 21.10 -3.89 29.61
N ARG A 385 20.09 -4.75 29.73
CA ARG A 385 19.72 -5.68 28.64
C ARG A 385 19.24 -4.83 27.47
N GLY A 386 19.99 -4.85 26.37
CA GLY A 386 19.59 -4.21 25.12
C GLY A 386 18.24 -4.72 24.64
N PHE A 387 17.46 -3.82 24.03
CA PHE A 387 16.14 -4.11 23.47
C PHE A 387 16.25 -4.46 21.98
N TYR A 388 15.16 -4.99 21.41
CA TYR A 388 15.11 -5.36 20.00
C TYR A 388 14.17 -4.44 19.22
N VAL A 389 14.59 -4.08 18.02
CA VAL A 389 13.79 -3.26 17.09
C VAL A 389 13.75 -3.88 15.70
N ARG A 390 12.61 -3.71 15.02
CA ARG A 390 12.41 -4.03 13.62
C ARG A 390 12.54 -2.75 12.80
N ALA A 391 13.38 -2.76 11.78
CA ALA A 391 13.56 -1.62 10.89
C ALA A 391 12.36 -1.48 9.94
N LEU A 392 11.75 -0.28 9.88
CA LEU A 392 10.65 0.04 8.96
C LEU A 392 11.11 0.83 7.73
N PHE A 393 12.41 0.83 7.44
CA PHE A 393 13.04 1.49 6.31
C PHE A 393 14.37 0.79 5.94
N ASP A 394 14.86 1.05 4.73
CA ASP A 394 16.19 0.60 4.29
C ASP A 394 17.27 1.63 4.67
N TYR A 395 18.38 1.15 5.24
CA TYR A 395 19.54 1.99 5.52
C TYR A 395 20.80 1.44 4.85
N ASP A 396 21.43 2.30 4.04
CA ASP A 396 22.69 2.02 3.38
C ASP A 396 23.76 3.01 3.85
N LYS A 397 24.75 2.51 4.58
CA LYS A 397 25.86 3.31 5.11
C LYS A 397 26.69 4.03 4.04
N ALA A 398 26.66 3.57 2.79
CA ALA A 398 27.35 4.25 1.69
C ALA A 398 26.76 5.64 1.41
N LYS A 399 25.46 5.86 1.71
CA LYS A 399 24.75 7.11 1.46
C LYS A 399 25.06 8.21 2.50
N ASP A 400 25.49 7.84 3.71
CA ASP A 400 25.92 8.75 4.78
C ASP A 400 27.46 8.99 4.74
N CYS A 401 28.08 8.83 3.56
CA CYS A 401 29.48 9.16 3.25
C CYS A 401 30.56 8.54 4.17
N GLY A 402 30.23 7.46 4.89
CA GLY A 402 31.19 6.75 5.74
C GLY A 402 31.55 7.43 7.07
N PHE A 403 30.70 8.34 7.58
CA PHE A 403 30.91 9.04 8.86
C PHE A 403 31.30 8.10 10.03
N LEU A 404 30.77 6.87 10.03
CA LEU A 404 31.22 5.78 10.90
C LEU A 404 31.62 4.58 10.04
N SER A 405 32.90 4.20 10.05
CA SER A 405 33.39 2.98 9.38
C SER A 405 32.71 1.71 9.88
N GLN A 406 32.26 1.74 11.15
CA GLN A 406 31.52 0.71 11.86
C GLN A 406 29.98 0.81 11.68
N ALA A 407 29.47 1.65 10.77
CA ALA A 407 28.03 1.67 10.49
C ALA A 407 27.53 0.34 9.90
N LEU A 408 26.33 -0.07 10.28
CA LEU A 408 25.66 -1.28 9.80
C LEU A 408 24.57 -0.91 8.80
N SER A 409 24.67 -1.41 7.56
CA SER A 409 23.54 -1.35 6.62
C SER A 409 22.52 -2.45 6.96
N PHE A 410 21.24 -2.12 6.87
CA PHE A 410 20.12 -3.04 7.12
C PHE A 410 18.97 -2.74 6.15
N ARG A 411 18.03 -3.68 6.04
CA ARG A 411 16.84 -3.55 5.17
C ARG A 411 15.56 -3.47 5.98
N PHE A 412 14.48 -3.05 5.33
CA PHE A 412 13.13 -3.19 5.85
C PHE A 412 12.88 -4.61 6.36
N GLY A 413 12.40 -4.74 7.60
CA GLY A 413 12.12 -6.02 8.26
C GLY A 413 13.31 -6.63 9.02
N ASP A 414 14.55 -6.17 8.81
CA ASP A 414 15.71 -6.62 9.62
C ASP A 414 15.46 -6.33 11.10
N VAL A 415 15.83 -7.28 11.97
CA VAL A 415 15.77 -7.12 13.43
C VAL A 415 17.15 -6.80 13.98
N LEU A 416 17.21 -5.75 14.79
CA LEU A 416 18.42 -5.19 15.38
C LEU A 416 18.30 -5.28 16.90
N GLN A 417 19.33 -5.78 17.58
CA GLN A 417 19.47 -5.62 19.01
C GLN A 417 20.19 -4.30 19.28
N VAL A 418 19.50 -3.35 19.88
CA VAL A 418 20.06 -2.07 20.33
C VAL A 418 20.67 -2.27 21.71
N LEU A 419 21.98 -2.10 21.82
CA LEU A 419 22.74 -2.26 23.06
C LEU A 419 22.89 -0.94 23.81
N ASP A 420 23.05 0.17 23.08
CA ASP A 420 23.04 1.52 23.61
C ASP A 420 22.22 2.45 22.71
N ALA A 421 21.36 3.24 23.35
CA ALA A 421 20.46 4.21 22.73
C ALA A 421 20.62 5.62 23.35
N GLY A 422 21.69 5.86 24.14
CA GLY A 422 21.94 7.12 24.82
C GLY A 422 22.36 8.28 23.91
N ASP A 423 22.87 7.98 22.70
CA ASP A 423 23.18 8.99 21.70
C ASP A 423 21.96 9.28 20.80
N ASP A 424 21.67 10.59 20.64
CA ASP A 424 20.51 11.10 19.93
C ASP A 424 20.61 11.01 18.40
N GLU A 425 21.76 10.63 17.84
CA GLU A 425 22.02 10.47 16.41
C GLU A 425 22.35 9.03 16.00
N TRP A 426 23.10 8.27 16.82
CA TRP A 426 23.62 6.95 16.47
C TRP A 426 23.50 5.94 17.60
N TRP A 427 22.66 4.93 17.41
CA TRP A 427 22.52 3.83 18.37
C TRP A 427 23.58 2.75 18.11
N GLN A 428 24.15 2.21 19.18
CA GLN A 428 25.01 1.04 19.09
C GLN A 428 24.14 -0.21 19.04
N ALA A 429 24.24 -0.96 17.95
CA ALA A 429 23.40 -2.12 17.69
C ALA A 429 24.18 -3.25 17.02
N ARG A 430 23.57 -4.43 16.98
CA ARG A 430 23.99 -5.56 16.14
C ARG A 430 22.76 -6.13 15.44
N ARG A 431 22.94 -6.64 14.21
CA ARG A 431 21.85 -7.32 13.50
C ARG A 431 21.74 -8.77 13.97
N GLU A 432 20.54 -9.19 14.33
CA GLU A 432 20.24 -10.61 14.55
C GLU A 432 20.16 -11.31 13.19
N LEU A 433 21.01 -12.31 12.98
CA LEU A 433 21.06 -13.14 11.78
C LEU A 433 20.80 -14.60 12.16
N PRO A 434 20.08 -15.39 11.34
CA PRO A 434 20.11 -16.84 11.45
C PRO A 434 21.57 -17.35 11.33
N PRO A 435 21.90 -18.51 11.94
CA PRO A 435 23.23 -18.78 12.47
C PRO A 435 24.35 -18.71 11.42
N GLY A 436 25.14 -17.64 11.52
CA GLY A 436 26.33 -17.34 10.72
C GLY A 436 27.38 -16.64 11.59
N PRO A 437 28.59 -16.37 11.05
CA PRO A 437 29.72 -15.90 11.86
C PRO A 437 29.45 -14.51 12.47
N GLU A 438 29.56 -14.44 13.80
CA GLU A 438 29.53 -13.27 14.71
C GLU A 438 28.68 -12.06 14.26
N PRO A 439 27.55 -11.75 14.94
CA PRO A 439 26.70 -10.62 14.56
C PRO A 439 27.48 -9.31 14.67
N ALA A 440 27.78 -8.70 13.52
CA ALA A 440 28.58 -7.49 13.42
C ALA A 440 28.00 -6.37 14.30
N LEU A 441 28.75 -6.03 15.35
CA LEU A 441 28.49 -4.89 16.23
C LEU A 441 28.87 -3.60 15.48
N GLY A 442 28.03 -2.58 15.60
CA GLY A 442 28.27 -1.30 14.94
C GLY A 442 27.21 -0.27 15.27
N PHE A 443 27.10 0.73 14.41
CA PHE A 443 26.18 1.86 14.61
C PHE A 443 25.05 1.87 13.59
N VAL A 444 23.85 2.20 14.06
CA VAL A 444 22.66 2.45 13.23
C VAL A 444 22.10 3.83 13.56
N PRO A 445 21.40 4.51 12.63
CA PRO A 445 20.77 5.79 12.92
C PRO A 445 19.82 5.68 14.13
N SER A 446 19.80 6.67 15.01
CA SER A 446 18.80 6.73 16.08
C SER A 446 17.39 6.94 15.51
N LYS A 447 16.36 6.52 16.24
CA LYS A 447 14.96 6.86 15.93
C LYS A 447 14.77 8.36 15.70
N ARG A 448 15.32 9.21 16.59
CA ARG A 448 15.25 10.67 16.51
C ARG A 448 15.90 11.25 15.24
N ARG A 449 17.04 10.70 14.80
CA ARG A 449 17.75 11.12 13.57
C ARG A 449 16.95 10.77 12.33
N VAL A 450 16.42 9.55 12.25
CA VAL A 450 15.57 9.09 11.14
C VAL A 450 14.33 9.96 11.04
N GLU A 451 13.64 10.16 12.16
CA GLU A 451 12.41 10.95 12.21
C GLU A 451 12.66 12.41 11.80
N ARG A 452 13.72 13.05 12.31
CA ARG A 452 14.06 14.42 11.94
C ARG A 452 14.40 14.57 10.45
N ARG A 453 15.08 13.59 9.85
CA ARG A 453 15.41 13.56 8.41
C ARG A 453 14.14 13.48 7.57
N GLU A 454 13.24 12.56 7.91
CA GLU A 454 11.99 12.34 7.20
C GLU A 454 10.97 13.48 7.37
N TRP A 455 10.82 14.03 8.57
CA TRP A 455 10.04 15.26 8.81
C TRP A 455 10.51 16.43 7.93
N THR A 456 11.83 16.52 7.67
CA THR A 456 12.40 17.54 6.78
C THR A 456 12.06 17.24 5.31
N ARG A 457 12.06 15.95 4.91
CA ARG A 457 11.66 15.49 3.57
C ARG A 457 10.18 15.77 3.27
N LEU A 458 9.29 15.51 4.24
CA LEU A 458 7.86 15.80 4.13
C LEU A 458 7.61 17.31 3.97
N LYS A 459 8.18 18.14 4.86
CA LYS A 459 8.08 19.61 4.78
C LYS A 459 8.66 20.23 3.50
N ALA A 460 9.58 19.54 2.81
CA ALA A 460 10.07 19.96 1.50
C ALA A 460 9.06 19.62 0.38
N LYS A 461 8.31 18.52 0.51
CA LYS A 461 7.29 18.08 -0.45
C LYS A 461 6.03 18.96 -0.40
N ASP A 462 5.60 19.38 0.80
CA ASP A 462 4.43 20.26 1.01
C ASP A 462 4.60 21.69 0.47
N ARG A 463 5.81 22.07 0.04
CA ARG A 463 6.05 23.35 -0.64
C ARG A 463 5.63 23.34 -2.12
N VAL A 464 5.16 22.21 -2.64
CA VAL A 464 4.55 22.11 -3.98
C VAL A 464 3.03 22.31 -3.85
N PRO A 465 2.44 23.37 -4.42
CA PRO A 465 1.01 23.62 -4.30
C PRO A 465 0.21 22.59 -5.12
N GLY A 466 -0.53 21.71 -4.44
CA GLY A 466 -1.45 20.78 -5.10
C GLY A 466 -1.82 19.50 -4.33
N SER A 467 -1.08 19.11 -3.27
CA SER A 467 -1.37 17.88 -2.51
C SER A 467 -2.04 18.18 -1.17
N GLY A 468 -3.37 18.15 -1.14
CA GLY A 468 -4.15 18.30 0.09
C GLY A 468 -4.25 17.00 0.89
N SER A 469 -3.21 16.61 1.62
CA SER A 469 -3.27 15.51 2.59
C SER A 469 -3.73 16.00 3.97
N GLN A 470 -5.05 16.10 4.17
CA GLN A 470 -5.62 16.33 5.49
C GLN A 470 -5.61 15.05 6.35
N GLY A 471 -4.91 15.09 7.48
CA GLY A 471 -5.36 14.40 8.69
C GLY A 471 -4.86 12.98 8.97
N ARG A 472 -3.55 12.80 9.17
CA ARG A 472 -3.04 11.95 10.27
C ARG A 472 -1.91 12.72 10.98
N GLU A 473 -1.68 12.43 12.27
CA GLU A 473 -0.39 12.75 12.88
C GLU A 473 0.66 11.91 12.12
N ASP A 474 1.65 12.55 11.49
CA ASP A 474 2.61 11.87 10.62
C ASP A 474 3.50 10.90 11.44
N SER A 475 3.03 9.65 11.55
CA SER A 475 3.82 8.52 12.05
C SER A 475 4.93 8.25 11.03
N VAL A 476 6.08 8.87 11.26
CA VAL A 476 7.25 8.68 10.41
C VAL A 476 7.79 7.28 10.64
N LEU A 477 7.95 6.53 9.54
CA LEU A 477 8.51 5.19 9.55
C LEU A 477 9.97 5.23 10.05
N SER A 478 10.21 4.62 11.22
CA SER A 478 11.52 4.54 11.86
C SER A 478 11.78 3.12 12.37
N TYR A 479 11.53 2.87 13.65
CA TYR A 479 11.77 1.60 14.32
C TYR A 479 10.55 1.18 15.13
N GLU A 480 10.21 -0.09 15.05
CA GLU A 480 9.19 -0.72 15.90
C GLU A 480 9.87 -1.59 16.96
N THR A 481 9.53 -1.41 18.23
CA THR A 481 9.98 -2.31 19.31
C THR A 481 9.45 -3.73 19.06
N VAL A 482 10.30 -4.74 19.15
CA VAL A 482 9.88 -6.15 19.02
C VAL A 482 10.36 -7.00 20.18
N VAL A 483 9.64 -8.09 20.43
CA VAL A 483 10.03 -9.16 21.36
C VAL A 483 10.02 -10.50 20.64
N GLN A 484 10.91 -11.40 21.04
CA GLN A 484 10.93 -12.77 20.52
C GLN A 484 9.91 -13.63 21.27
N MET A 485 9.17 -14.46 20.55
CA MET A 485 8.18 -15.39 21.09
C MET A 485 8.29 -16.73 20.37
N GLU A 486 8.09 -17.83 21.10
CA GLU A 486 7.99 -19.17 20.51
C GLU A 486 6.53 -19.45 20.08
N VAL A 487 6.35 -20.08 18.92
CA VAL A 487 5.05 -20.50 18.38
C VAL A 487 5.07 -21.95 17.93
N HIS A 488 3.93 -22.63 18.13
CA HIS A 488 3.75 -24.05 17.81
C HIS A 488 2.73 -24.28 16.69
N TYR A 489 2.69 -23.37 15.71
CA TYR A 489 1.82 -23.43 14.54
C TYR A 489 2.53 -22.87 13.31
N ALA A 490 2.16 -23.31 12.11
CA ALA A 490 2.69 -22.76 10.86
C ALA A 490 2.03 -21.40 10.56
N ARG A 491 2.83 -20.33 10.49
CA ARG A 491 2.33 -18.95 10.36
C ARG A 491 1.47 -18.76 9.09
N PRO A 492 0.31 -18.09 9.16
CA PRO A 492 -0.44 -17.72 7.95
C PRO A 492 0.37 -16.78 7.05
N ILE A 493 0.17 -16.84 5.74
CA ILE A 493 0.84 -15.99 4.76
C ILE A 493 -0.20 -15.06 4.11
N ILE A 494 0.09 -13.77 4.04
CA ILE A 494 -0.68 -12.78 3.30
C ILE A 494 0.24 -12.12 2.28
N ILE A 495 -0.10 -12.18 1.00
CA ILE A 495 0.67 -11.58 -0.09
C ILE A 495 -0.12 -10.41 -0.66
N LEU A 496 0.52 -9.25 -0.71
CA LEU A 496 -0.10 -7.97 -1.09
C LEU A 496 0.65 -7.35 -2.27
N GLY A 497 -0.05 -6.57 -3.10
CA GLY A 497 0.53 -5.93 -4.29
C GLY A 497 0.28 -6.70 -5.60
N PRO A 498 0.94 -6.30 -6.71
CA PRO A 498 0.73 -6.89 -8.03
C PRO A 498 1.11 -8.37 -8.08
N THR A 499 0.42 -9.15 -8.92
CA THR A 499 0.64 -10.60 -9.14
C THR A 499 0.45 -11.53 -7.92
N LYS A 500 -0.06 -11.03 -6.78
CA LYS A 500 -0.32 -11.85 -5.57
C LYS A 500 -1.06 -13.16 -5.85
N ASP A 501 -2.03 -13.14 -6.76
CA ASP A 501 -2.90 -14.29 -7.06
C ASP A 501 -2.10 -15.44 -7.69
N ARG A 502 -1.21 -15.10 -8.64
CA ARG A 502 -0.29 -16.06 -9.25
C ARG A 502 0.67 -16.63 -8.21
N VAL A 503 1.20 -15.81 -7.30
CA VAL A 503 2.07 -16.31 -6.22
C VAL A 503 1.32 -17.27 -5.29
N ASN A 504 0.08 -16.95 -4.91
CA ASN A 504 -0.76 -17.80 -4.07
C ASN A 504 -1.03 -19.15 -4.75
N ASP A 505 -1.45 -19.14 -6.03
CA ASP A 505 -1.69 -20.35 -6.83
C ASP A 505 -0.41 -21.19 -7.01
N ASP A 506 0.71 -20.56 -7.35
CA ASP A 506 2.00 -21.24 -7.57
C ASP A 506 2.50 -21.87 -6.24
N LEU A 507 2.40 -21.18 -5.08
CA LEU A 507 2.75 -21.75 -3.77
C LEU A 507 1.89 -22.97 -3.39
N LEU A 508 0.56 -22.86 -3.56
CA LEU A 508 -0.39 -23.93 -3.22
C LEU A 508 -0.22 -25.17 -4.12
N SER A 509 0.17 -24.97 -5.38
CA SER A 509 0.34 -26.05 -6.35
C SER A 509 1.75 -26.67 -6.38
N GLU A 510 2.82 -25.89 -6.15
CA GLU A 510 4.20 -26.39 -6.11
C GLU A 510 4.51 -27.11 -4.77
N PHE A 511 3.94 -26.66 -3.63
CA PHE A 511 4.21 -27.26 -2.31
C PHE A 511 2.94 -27.53 -1.49
N PRO A 512 2.03 -28.42 -1.94
CA PRO A 512 0.78 -28.73 -1.24
C PRO A 512 0.97 -29.34 0.15
N ASP A 513 2.16 -29.84 0.48
CA ASP A 513 2.49 -30.34 1.82
C ASP A 513 2.90 -29.23 2.80
N LYS A 514 3.38 -28.09 2.29
CA LYS A 514 3.81 -26.92 3.10
C LYS A 514 2.73 -25.85 3.22
N PHE A 515 1.91 -25.67 2.18
CA PHE A 515 0.88 -24.64 2.11
C PHE A 515 -0.53 -25.25 2.09
N GLY A 516 -1.50 -24.50 2.61
CA GLY A 516 -2.91 -24.85 2.55
C GLY A 516 -3.78 -23.62 2.40
N SER A 517 -5.00 -23.80 1.88
CA SER A 517 -6.05 -22.78 1.91
C SER A 517 -7.07 -23.15 2.98
N CYS A 518 -7.56 -22.17 3.72
CA CYS A 518 -8.62 -22.37 4.70
C CYS A 518 -10.00 -22.29 4.05
N VAL A 519 -10.98 -23.05 4.56
CA VAL A 519 -12.34 -23.03 4.04
C VAL A 519 -13.09 -21.78 4.55
N PRO A 520 -13.55 -20.87 3.67
CA PRO A 520 -14.31 -19.69 4.08
C PRO A 520 -15.75 -20.05 4.47
N HIS A 521 -16.42 -19.16 5.18
CA HIS A 521 -17.84 -19.28 5.52
C HIS A 521 -18.71 -18.48 4.55
N THR A 522 -19.95 -18.93 4.33
CA THR A 522 -20.97 -18.14 3.63
C THR A 522 -22.38 -18.37 4.19
N THR A 523 -23.25 -17.36 4.13
CA THR A 523 -24.69 -17.52 4.37
C THR A 523 -25.47 -17.91 3.11
N ARG A 524 -24.80 -18.06 1.96
CA ARG A 524 -25.43 -18.54 0.73
C ARG A 524 -25.87 -19.99 0.88
N PRO A 525 -27.06 -20.39 0.40
CA PRO A 525 -27.42 -21.80 0.29
C PRO A 525 -26.40 -22.60 -0.54
N LYS A 526 -26.06 -23.80 -0.05
CA LYS A 526 -25.20 -24.76 -0.73
C LYS A 526 -25.82 -25.24 -2.05
N ARG A 527 -25.05 -25.25 -3.13
CA ARG A 527 -25.46 -25.84 -4.42
C ARG A 527 -25.22 -27.35 -4.42
N GLU A 528 -25.87 -28.07 -5.33
CA GLU A 528 -25.82 -29.54 -5.37
C GLU A 528 -24.42 -30.13 -5.54
N TYR A 529 -23.54 -29.45 -6.28
CA TYR A 529 -22.14 -29.85 -6.49
C TYR A 529 -21.18 -29.42 -5.36
N GLU A 530 -21.64 -28.64 -4.38
CA GLU A 530 -20.82 -28.10 -3.29
C GLU A 530 -20.90 -28.99 -2.04
N VAL A 531 -19.77 -29.10 -1.34
CA VAL A 531 -19.57 -29.89 -0.13
C VAL A 531 -19.27 -28.94 1.02
N ASP A 532 -20.08 -29.05 2.08
CA ASP A 532 -19.91 -28.29 3.31
C ASP A 532 -18.61 -28.70 4.02
N GLY A 533 -17.86 -27.71 4.52
CA GLY A 533 -16.53 -27.93 5.10
C GLY A 533 -15.43 -28.25 4.08
N ARG A 534 -15.70 -28.15 2.77
CA ARG A 534 -14.67 -28.20 1.71
C ARG A 534 -14.69 -26.95 0.84
N ASP A 535 -15.85 -26.61 0.27
CA ASP A 535 -15.97 -25.47 -0.63
C ASP A 535 -16.28 -24.20 0.17
N TYR A 536 -17.25 -24.30 1.10
CA TYR A 536 -17.53 -23.32 2.15
C TYR A 536 -18.02 -24.03 3.41
N HIS A 537 -17.97 -23.34 4.56
CA HIS A 537 -18.85 -23.62 5.68
C HIS A 537 -20.17 -22.87 5.48
N PHE A 538 -21.26 -23.60 5.27
CA PHE A 538 -22.56 -23.03 4.92
C PHE A 538 -23.36 -22.69 6.19
N VAL A 539 -23.42 -21.40 6.53
CA VAL A 539 -24.07 -20.89 7.75
C VAL A 539 -25.54 -20.59 7.49
N SER A 540 -26.45 -21.39 8.04
CA SER A 540 -27.89 -21.27 7.83
C SER A 540 -28.54 -20.00 8.42
N SER A 541 -27.95 -19.41 9.45
CA SER A 541 -28.44 -18.17 10.08
C SER A 541 -27.51 -17.00 9.75
N ARG A 542 -28.03 -16.03 8.98
CA ARG A 542 -27.32 -14.78 8.70
C ARG A 542 -27.06 -13.98 9.98
N GLU A 543 -28.06 -13.86 10.85
CA GLU A 543 -27.98 -13.18 12.16
C GLU A 543 -26.85 -13.76 13.03
N LYS A 544 -26.68 -15.09 13.03
CA LYS A 544 -25.54 -15.74 13.70
C LYS A 544 -24.23 -15.30 13.07
N MET A 545 -24.09 -15.33 11.74
CA MET A 545 -22.83 -14.90 11.10
C MET A 545 -22.52 -13.42 11.35
N GLU A 546 -23.53 -12.54 11.36
CA GLU A 546 -23.37 -11.12 11.72
C GLU A 546 -22.91 -10.93 13.16
N LYS A 547 -23.51 -11.64 14.12
CA LYS A 547 -23.06 -11.66 15.52
C LYS A 547 -21.65 -12.23 15.65
N ASP A 548 -21.30 -13.24 14.86
CA ASP A 548 -19.98 -13.86 14.87
C ASP A 548 -18.92 -12.88 14.33
N ILE A 549 -19.23 -12.12 13.27
CA ILE A 549 -18.41 -11.02 12.73
C ILE A 549 -18.24 -9.89 13.76
N GLN A 550 -19.33 -9.44 14.40
CA GLN A 550 -19.30 -8.42 15.46
C GLN A 550 -18.48 -8.88 16.67
N SER A 551 -18.47 -10.18 16.98
CA SER A 551 -17.65 -10.78 18.05
C SER A 551 -16.18 -11.02 17.66
N HIS A 552 -15.69 -10.38 16.59
CA HIS A 552 -14.31 -10.47 16.08
C HIS A 552 -13.83 -11.91 15.77
N ARG A 553 -14.73 -12.85 15.45
CA ARG A 553 -14.35 -14.22 15.05
C ARG A 553 -13.98 -14.36 13.56
N PHE A 554 -14.05 -13.27 12.80
CA PHE A 554 -13.69 -13.20 11.38
C PHE A 554 -12.50 -12.28 11.16
N ILE A 555 -11.51 -12.75 10.39
CA ILE A 555 -10.35 -11.94 9.98
C ILE A 555 -10.69 -11.02 8.81
N GLU A 556 -11.67 -11.41 8.01
CA GLU A 556 -12.28 -10.62 6.95
C GLU A 556 -13.69 -11.14 6.70
N ALA A 557 -14.62 -10.24 6.42
CA ALA A 557 -15.98 -10.58 6.01
C ALA A 557 -16.53 -9.45 5.12
N GLY A 558 -17.38 -9.83 4.16
CA GLY A 558 -18.03 -8.93 3.22
C GLY A 558 -19.40 -9.44 2.80
N GLN A 559 -20.16 -8.60 2.11
CA GLN A 559 -21.47 -8.95 1.56
C GLN A 559 -21.40 -8.96 0.03
N TYR A 560 -21.91 -10.04 -0.58
CA TYR A 560 -22.03 -10.16 -2.03
C TYR A 560 -23.36 -10.84 -2.39
N ASN A 561 -24.11 -10.25 -3.34
CA ASN A 561 -25.46 -10.70 -3.73
C ASN A 561 -26.36 -11.03 -2.51
N SER A 562 -26.43 -10.12 -1.54
CA SER A 562 -27.19 -10.22 -0.28
C SER A 562 -26.80 -11.36 0.67
N HIS A 563 -25.75 -12.12 0.37
CA HIS A 563 -25.18 -13.14 1.25
C HIS A 563 -23.88 -12.66 1.87
N LEU A 564 -23.59 -13.10 3.09
CA LEU A 564 -22.32 -12.83 3.74
C LEU A 564 -21.30 -13.89 3.35
N TYR A 565 -20.05 -13.46 3.27
CA TYR A 565 -18.87 -14.28 3.05
C TYR A 565 -17.80 -13.84 4.04
N GLY A 566 -16.95 -14.75 4.50
CA GLY A 566 -15.83 -14.36 5.35
C GLY A 566 -14.94 -15.51 5.78
N THR A 567 -13.70 -15.18 6.13
CA THR A 567 -12.71 -16.13 6.63
C THR A 567 -12.67 -16.05 8.15
N SER A 568 -12.99 -17.14 8.82
CA SER A 568 -13.00 -17.19 10.29
C SER A 568 -11.58 -17.36 10.84
N VAL A 569 -11.31 -16.79 12.02
CA VAL A 569 -10.04 -17.02 12.76
C VAL A 569 -9.79 -18.52 12.96
N GLN A 570 -10.86 -19.28 13.20
CA GLN A 570 -10.78 -20.71 13.48
C GLN A 570 -10.37 -21.52 12.25
N SER A 571 -10.92 -21.19 11.06
CA SER A 571 -10.54 -21.83 9.79
C SER A 571 -9.06 -21.62 9.45
N VAL A 572 -8.49 -20.47 9.81
CA VAL A 572 -7.04 -20.21 9.65
C VAL A 572 -6.21 -21.01 10.66
N ARG A 573 -6.66 -21.05 11.92
CA ARG A 573 -6.01 -21.82 13.00
C ARG A 573 -5.92 -23.31 12.66
N GLU A 574 -7.00 -23.90 12.13
CA GLU A 574 -7.05 -25.32 11.76
C GLU A 574 -5.99 -25.72 10.72
N VAL A 575 -5.72 -24.86 9.73
CA VAL A 575 -4.64 -25.09 8.74
C VAL A 575 -3.26 -24.90 9.36
N ALA A 576 -3.09 -23.88 10.20
CA ALA A 576 -1.85 -23.58 10.89
C ALA A 576 -1.42 -24.69 11.88
N GLU A 577 -2.38 -25.28 12.60
CA GLU A 577 -2.18 -26.40 13.53
C GLU A 577 -1.94 -27.74 12.84
N GLN A 578 -2.35 -27.89 11.57
CA GLN A 578 -1.93 -29.01 10.71
C GLN A 578 -0.46 -28.91 10.25
N GLY A 579 0.28 -27.89 10.69
CA GLY A 579 1.66 -27.65 10.29
C GLY A 579 1.80 -27.04 8.89
N LYS A 580 0.71 -26.53 8.30
CA LYS A 580 0.72 -25.90 6.97
C LYS A 580 0.57 -24.38 7.06
N HIS A 581 1.35 -23.67 6.27
CA HIS A 581 1.22 -22.24 6.08
C HIS A 581 -0.09 -21.94 5.36
N CYS A 582 -1.04 -21.35 6.09
CA CYS A 582 -2.32 -20.95 5.51
C CYS A 582 -2.13 -19.75 4.58
N ILE A 583 -2.27 -19.94 3.27
CA ILE A 583 -2.30 -18.85 2.28
C ILE A 583 -3.66 -18.16 2.39
N LEU A 584 -3.65 -16.84 2.53
CA LEU A 584 -4.85 -16.03 2.72
C LEU A 584 -4.96 -14.96 1.61
N ASP A 585 -6.04 -15.04 0.84
CA ASP A 585 -6.44 -13.97 -0.07
C ASP A 585 -7.41 -13.02 0.67
N VAL A 586 -6.82 -11.99 1.29
CA VAL A 586 -7.52 -11.02 2.17
C VAL A 586 -6.85 -9.65 2.08
N SER A 587 -7.55 -8.59 2.48
CA SER A 587 -6.98 -7.25 2.59
C SER A 587 -5.93 -7.13 3.70
N ALA A 588 -5.08 -6.09 3.62
CA ALA A 588 -4.07 -5.80 4.65
C ALA A 588 -4.66 -5.60 6.07
N ASN A 589 -5.94 -5.24 6.18
CA ASN A 589 -6.65 -5.14 7.46
C ASN A 589 -6.71 -6.48 8.23
N ALA A 590 -6.70 -7.62 7.53
CA ALA A 590 -6.70 -8.93 8.15
C ALA A 590 -5.43 -9.21 8.97
N VAL A 591 -4.29 -8.56 8.66
CA VAL A 591 -3.04 -8.70 9.43
C VAL A 591 -3.27 -8.30 10.90
N ARG A 592 -3.87 -7.14 11.13
CA ARG A 592 -4.17 -6.64 12.48
C ARG A 592 -5.18 -7.53 13.20
N ARG A 593 -6.20 -8.07 12.50
CA ARG A 593 -7.19 -8.99 13.08
C ARG A 593 -6.59 -10.33 13.48
N LEU A 594 -5.68 -10.88 12.66
CA LEU A 594 -4.93 -12.10 12.98
C LEU A 594 -4.03 -11.91 14.20
N GLN A 595 -3.26 -10.82 14.24
CA GLN A 595 -2.39 -10.48 15.39
C GLN A 595 -3.20 -10.36 16.69
N ALA A 596 -4.35 -9.69 16.66
CA ALA A 596 -5.27 -9.59 17.80
C ALA A 596 -5.85 -10.95 18.24
N ALA A 597 -5.95 -11.91 17.31
CA ALA A 597 -6.39 -13.28 17.57
C ALA A 597 -5.26 -14.25 17.98
N GLY A 598 -4.03 -13.75 18.20
CA GLY A 598 -2.85 -14.54 18.57
C GLY A 598 -2.24 -15.34 17.42
N LEU A 599 -2.61 -15.05 16.17
CA LEU A 599 -2.00 -15.63 14.98
C LEU A 599 -1.13 -14.57 14.31
N HIS A 600 0.19 -14.75 14.31
CA HIS A 600 1.12 -13.78 13.73
C HIS A 600 1.48 -14.15 12.28
N PRO A 601 0.85 -13.53 11.26
CA PRO A 601 1.11 -13.87 9.86
C PRO A 601 2.50 -13.43 9.42
N ILE A 602 2.93 -13.95 8.28
CA ILE A 602 3.99 -13.39 7.44
C ILE A 602 3.29 -12.58 6.35
N ALA A 603 3.30 -11.25 6.47
CA ALA A 603 2.72 -10.35 5.49
C ALA A 603 3.81 -9.86 4.52
N ILE A 604 3.70 -10.18 3.24
CA ILE A 604 4.71 -9.83 2.24
C ILE A 604 4.08 -8.88 1.22
N PHE A 605 4.68 -7.69 1.07
CA PHE A 605 4.26 -6.71 0.07
C PHE A 605 5.18 -6.74 -1.14
N ILE A 606 4.59 -6.92 -2.32
CA ILE A 606 5.27 -6.84 -3.62
C ILE A 606 5.24 -5.36 -4.04
N ARG A 607 6.37 -4.67 -3.89
CA ARG A 607 6.51 -3.27 -4.30
C ARG A 607 6.89 -3.20 -5.78
N PRO A 608 6.06 -2.64 -6.67
CA PRO A 608 6.45 -2.35 -8.04
C PRO A 608 7.40 -1.15 -8.12
N LYS A 609 8.41 -1.23 -8.97
CA LYS A 609 9.40 -0.14 -9.16
C LYS A 609 8.90 0.99 -10.07
N SER A 610 8.08 0.65 -11.06
CA SER A 610 7.58 1.54 -12.11
C SER A 610 6.35 0.94 -12.80
N LEU A 611 5.71 1.71 -13.69
CA LEU A 611 4.63 1.22 -14.55
C LEU A 611 5.11 0.08 -15.46
N ASP A 612 6.28 0.25 -16.08
CA ASP A 612 6.90 -0.76 -16.96
C ASP A 612 7.18 -2.06 -16.19
N ASN A 613 7.71 -1.96 -14.97
CA ASN A 613 7.95 -3.12 -14.10
C ASN A 613 6.65 -3.88 -13.79
N VAL A 614 5.52 -3.18 -13.58
CA VAL A 614 4.21 -3.83 -13.41
C VAL A 614 3.79 -4.60 -14.67
N LEU A 615 4.05 -4.06 -15.87
CA LEU A 615 3.78 -4.73 -17.15
C LEU A 615 4.72 -5.94 -17.38
N GLU A 616 5.99 -5.84 -17.01
CA GLU A 616 6.98 -6.92 -17.14
C GLU A 616 6.66 -8.12 -16.24
N ILE A 617 6.29 -7.88 -14.98
CA ILE A 617 5.87 -8.94 -14.04
C ILE A 617 4.45 -9.46 -14.36
N SER A 618 3.60 -8.62 -14.97
CA SER A 618 2.18 -8.92 -15.27
C SER A 618 1.87 -8.89 -16.77
N LYS A 619 2.53 -9.75 -17.57
CA LYS A 619 2.44 -9.78 -19.06
C LYS A 619 1.04 -10.01 -19.69
N ARG A 620 -0.04 -9.99 -18.90
CA ARG A 620 -1.44 -10.23 -19.31
C ARG A 620 -2.39 -9.05 -19.03
N ILE A 621 -1.91 -7.92 -18.50
CA ILE A 621 -2.75 -6.75 -18.18
C ILE A 621 -2.45 -5.58 -19.10
N THR A 622 -3.43 -4.68 -19.28
CA THR A 622 -3.24 -3.45 -20.07
C THR A 622 -2.42 -2.40 -19.29
N GLU A 623 -1.89 -1.40 -19.99
CA GLU A 623 -1.19 -0.27 -19.34
C GLU A 623 -2.06 0.46 -18.31
N GLU A 624 -3.35 0.63 -18.59
CA GLU A 624 -4.28 1.24 -17.65
C GLU A 624 -4.49 0.38 -16.39
N GLN A 625 -4.58 -0.95 -16.54
CA GLN A 625 -4.64 -1.88 -15.42
C GLN A 625 -3.34 -1.90 -14.62
N ALA A 626 -2.19 -1.79 -15.30
CA ALA A 626 -0.89 -1.67 -14.67
C ALA A 626 -0.78 -0.37 -13.85
N ARG A 627 -1.31 0.74 -14.37
CA ARG A 627 -1.39 2.03 -13.66
C ARG A 627 -2.29 1.95 -12.43
N LYS A 628 -3.52 1.42 -12.58
CA LYS A 628 -4.44 1.12 -11.48
C LYS A 628 -3.84 0.14 -10.45
N ALA A 629 -2.93 -0.76 -10.85
CA ALA A 629 -2.22 -1.66 -9.93
C ALA A 629 -1.07 -0.94 -9.20
N LEU A 630 -0.30 -0.09 -9.88
CA LEU A 630 0.73 0.76 -9.29
C LEU A 630 0.16 1.73 -8.25
N ASP A 631 -0.94 2.42 -8.58
CA ASP A 631 -1.61 3.35 -7.67
C ASP A 631 -2.16 2.65 -6.41
N ARG A 632 -2.75 1.46 -6.59
CA ARG A 632 -3.19 0.62 -5.45
C ARG A 632 -2.02 0.13 -4.60
N ALA A 633 -0.90 -0.25 -5.21
CA ALA A 633 0.30 -0.64 -4.49
C ALA A 633 0.85 0.53 -3.66
N GLY A 634 0.94 1.74 -4.24
CA GLY A 634 1.37 2.95 -3.53
C GLY A 634 0.47 3.30 -2.33
N LYS A 635 -0.86 3.18 -2.48
CA LYS A 635 -1.81 3.37 -1.36
C LYS A 635 -1.64 2.29 -0.27
N LEU A 636 -1.52 1.02 -0.66
CA LEU A 636 -1.28 -0.09 0.28
C LEU A 636 0.01 0.11 1.07
N GLU A 637 1.09 0.54 0.42
CA GLU A 637 2.35 0.87 1.07
C GLU A 637 2.16 2.02 2.06
N GLN A 638 1.59 3.14 1.62
CA GLN A 638 1.40 4.32 2.47
C GLN A 638 0.56 4.02 3.72
N GLU A 639 -0.48 3.18 3.64
CA GLU A 639 -1.36 2.91 4.78
C GLU A 639 -0.94 1.72 5.66
N PHE A 640 -0.27 0.71 5.09
CA PHE A 640 -0.03 -0.57 5.76
C PHE A 640 1.45 -0.98 5.93
N THR A 641 2.42 -0.11 5.63
CA THR A 641 3.85 -0.46 5.77
C THR A 641 4.22 -1.09 7.12
N GLU A 642 3.73 -0.57 8.26
CA GLU A 642 3.98 -1.13 9.60
C GLU A 642 3.50 -2.60 9.74
N CYS A 643 2.47 -2.99 8.98
CA CYS A 643 1.88 -4.32 9.01
C CYS A 643 2.69 -5.35 8.19
N PHE A 644 3.55 -4.91 7.27
CA PHE A 644 4.33 -5.83 6.44
C PHE A 644 5.47 -6.44 7.25
N SER A 645 5.69 -7.75 7.09
CA SER A 645 6.84 -8.47 7.61
C SER A 645 8.07 -8.28 6.72
N ALA A 646 7.86 -8.18 5.40
CA ALA A 646 8.90 -7.94 4.42
C ALA A 646 8.33 -7.24 3.18
N ILE A 647 9.21 -6.55 2.44
CA ILE A 647 8.89 -5.93 1.14
C ILE A 647 9.79 -6.56 0.07
N VAL A 648 9.19 -6.94 -1.06
CA VAL A 648 9.84 -7.60 -2.18
C VAL A 648 9.75 -6.74 -3.43
N GLU A 649 10.90 -6.47 -4.02
CA GLU A 649 11.05 -5.89 -5.34
C GLU A 649 11.76 -6.88 -6.26
N GLY A 650 11.52 -6.82 -7.57
CA GLY A 650 12.25 -7.58 -8.57
C GLY A 650 11.89 -7.13 -9.98
N ASP A 651 12.73 -7.50 -10.94
CA ASP A 651 12.59 -7.13 -12.36
C ASP A 651 11.76 -8.17 -13.13
N SER A 652 11.64 -9.40 -12.61
CA SER A 652 10.76 -10.44 -13.15
C SER A 652 9.89 -11.08 -12.06
N PHE A 653 8.78 -11.70 -12.48
CA PHE A 653 7.96 -12.50 -11.59
C PHE A 653 8.77 -13.64 -10.95
N GLU A 654 9.63 -14.30 -11.72
CA GLU A 654 10.41 -15.44 -11.26
C GLU A 654 11.41 -15.04 -10.16
N GLU A 655 11.98 -13.83 -10.24
CA GLU A 655 12.83 -13.25 -9.19
C GLU A 655 12.03 -12.93 -7.92
N ILE A 656 10.87 -12.27 -8.08
CA ILE A 656 9.94 -11.94 -6.98
C ILE A 656 9.49 -13.22 -6.27
N TYR A 657 9.06 -14.23 -7.03
CA TYR A 657 8.61 -15.51 -6.51
C TYR A 657 9.70 -16.25 -5.73
N HIS A 658 10.94 -16.27 -6.24
CA HIS A 658 12.07 -16.86 -5.52
C HIS A 658 12.38 -16.11 -4.21
N LYS A 659 12.34 -14.77 -4.21
CA LYS A 659 12.51 -13.96 -2.99
C LYS A 659 11.40 -14.23 -1.97
N ILE A 660 10.15 -14.34 -2.40
CA ILE A 660 9.01 -14.67 -1.53
C ILE A 660 9.20 -16.04 -0.88
N LYS A 661 9.57 -17.08 -1.65
CA LYS A 661 9.84 -18.42 -1.10
C LYS A 661 10.93 -18.39 -0.02
N ARG A 662 12.01 -17.65 -0.25
CA ARG A 662 13.11 -17.49 0.72
C ARG A 662 12.68 -16.74 1.99
N ILE A 663 11.92 -15.65 1.85
CA ILE A 663 11.40 -14.87 2.98
C ILE A 663 10.43 -15.68 3.84
N ILE A 664 9.56 -16.50 3.23
CA ILE A 664 8.71 -17.43 3.96
C ILE A 664 9.59 -18.39 4.76
N GLU A 665 10.55 -19.06 4.12
CA GLU A 665 11.45 -20.01 4.78
C GLU A 665 12.27 -19.39 5.93
N GLU A 666 12.79 -18.18 5.75
CA GLU A 666 13.49 -17.39 6.78
C GLU A 666 12.60 -17.02 7.98
N LEU A 667 11.29 -16.78 7.76
CA LEU A 667 10.34 -16.31 8.77
C LEU A 667 9.42 -17.42 9.34
N SER A 668 9.50 -18.65 8.82
CA SER A 668 8.73 -19.83 9.25
C SER A 668 9.27 -20.53 10.49
N GLY A 669 10.39 -20.06 11.07
CA GLY A 669 10.97 -20.64 12.28
C GLY A 669 10.05 -20.58 13.51
N PRO A 670 10.25 -21.46 14.51
CA PRO A 670 9.42 -21.50 15.72
C PRO A 670 9.60 -20.26 16.61
N TYR A 671 10.72 -19.55 16.50
CA TYR A 671 10.96 -18.29 17.19
C TYR A 671 10.68 -17.12 16.26
N ILE A 672 9.66 -16.32 16.60
CA ILE A 672 9.19 -15.20 15.80
C ILE A 672 9.39 -13.88 16.53
N TRP A 673 9.54 -12.81 15.76
CA TRP A 673 9.54 -11.44 16.27
C TRP A 673 8.16 -10.82 16.14
N VAL A 674 7.62 -10.30 17.25
CA VAL A 674 6.30 -9.65 17.29
C VAL A 674 6.39 -8.26 17.92
N PRO A 675 5.53 -7.29 17.53
CA PRO A 675 5.54 -5.96 18.10
C PRO A 675 5.38 -5.98 19.63
N ALA A 676 6.24 -5.26 20.34
CA ALA A 676 6.13 -5.11 21.78
C ALA A 676 4.99 -4.15 22.16
N ARG A 677 4.45 -4.29 23.38
CA ARG A 677 3.42 -3.36 23.89
C ARG A 677 3.99 -1.97 24.24
N GLU A 678 5.30 -1.90 24.49
CA GLU A 678 6.01 -0.67 24.83
C GLU A 678 6.54 0.01 23.56
N ARG A 679 6.13 1.27 23.35
CA ARG A 679 6.64 2.11 22.25
C ARG A 679 7.97 2.76 22.64
N LEU A 680 8.91 2.79 21.70
CA LEU A 680 10.19 3.54 21.74
C LEU A 680 9.99 5.05 21.91
#